data_AF-A0AAV9C1R7-F1
#
_entry.id   AF-A0AAV9C1R7-F1
#
_cell.length_a   1.000
_cell.length_b   1.000
_cell.length_c   1.000
_cell.angle_alpha   90.00
_cell.angle_beta   90.00
_cell.angle_gamma   90.00
#
_symmetry.space_group_name_H-M   'P 1'
#
loop_
_entity.id
_entity.type
_entity.pdbx_description
1 polymer ?
#
loop_
_entity_poly.entity_id
_entity_poly.type
_entity_poly.pdbx_seq_one_letter_code
_entity_poly.pdbx_strand_id
1 'polypeptide(L)'
;MLGRVVDALTGNQKIKGCVVLMKKEVLGLNDFKASAIDKVEEFFGNRVELHLVSAVQPDPVNNDRGKIGTPANLENWAHLNQAGESTLDVQFEWDDHFGAPGAIIVKNNHSSEFFLKSITLNDVPHVSHVHFDCNSWIYPVNKYKYDRIFFNNQTYLPSEMPLLLRPYRDQELVNLRGTGKGELKEWDRVYDYALYNDLGDPDKSPEDARPVLGNSAEFPYPRRGRTGRPPTKTDPNTESRLPPLVSLNIYVPRDERFGHLKMSDFLAWAIKSLTQFVQPGLKSVLDPTDEYETFEDTYKIYEGGIKLPKLNELSDIVPVEIVKELLRTDGAGLYKFPTPEVIHDSKEAWRTDEEFAREMLAGVNPVIISLLKDFPPKSMLDPAEYGNQNSSISAQHIEKGLDGLSVREALAQNKLFILDHHDTLMPYLSRINSTKETKTYATRTLLFLNPDGTLRPLAIELSLPHPDGQRHGAVSKVFTPAKSGIENALWQLAKAYVTVNDSGVHQLISHFLKTHAVIEPFVIATNRQLSAVHPVHKLLSPHYRDTMNINALARQILINAGGILERTVFPGRYAMEMSAVVYRSWVFTEQGLPADLLKRGMAVKDSTQSSKLRLLIEDYPYAVDGLEIWSAIEEWVAEYCAIYYPSDDVVKADVELQHGGRRCASWATGTRRTSHGGRRCGPCPTSPRHAPPSFGSPPPSTLPRTSGSTLMRGISRTGPPGVDDSCQSPARPSGPSSSRTRPAPSWARSVGSSSPCWDRDHRDLVEALLRRGLPWEACVERVDRGPEGDRCVPTIWGEAGEHRRADHEEEWGCWAQEPGRPGQYSIHVVVPEHEQPGPGNRDHREGHP
;
A
#
# COMPACT_ATOMS: atom_id res chain seq x y z
N MET A 1 44.37 -5.19 -36.57
CA MET A 1 45.13 -3.94 -36.81
C MET A 1 44.77 -3.29 -38.14
N LEU A 2 44.78 -4.00 -39.28
CA LEU A 2 44.41 -3.40 -40.58
C LEU A 2 42.99 -2.82 -40.64
N GLY A 3 41.98 -3.46 -40.01
CA GLY A 3 40.62 -2.90 -39.95
C GLY A 3 40.54 -1.55 -39.24
N ARG A 4 41.19 -1.43 -38.06
CA ARG A 4 41.26 -0.14 -37.32
C ARG A 4 41.98 0.97 -38.08
N VAL A 5 42.94 0.63 -38.95
CA VAL A 5 43.66 1.60 -39.77
C VAL A 5 42.81 2.06 -40.96
N VAL A 6 41.99 1.16 -41.55
CA VAL A 6 41.05 1.52 -42.63
C VAL A 6 39.86 2.32 -42.10
N ASP A 7 39.33 1.99 -40.92
CA ASP A 7 38.24 2.73 -40.28
C ASP A 7 38.69 4.16 -39.89
N ALA A 8 39.93 4.31 -39.40
CA ALA A 8 40.54 5.61 -39.11
C ALA A 8 40.86 6.44 -40.37
N LEU A 9 41.05 5.81 -41.54
CA LEU A 9 41.32 6.48 -42.81
C LEU A 9 40.05 6.79 -43.62
N THR A 10 38.91 6.17 -43.30
CA THR A 10 37.62 6.35 -44.00
C THR A 10 36.59 7.16 -43.23
N GLY A 11 36.86 7.48 -41.95
CA GLY A 11 35.94 8.25 -41.09
C GLY A 11 34.73 7.45 -40.58
N ASN A 12 34.69 6.14 -40.79
CA ASN A 12 33.59 5.27 -40.37
C ASN A 12 33.85 4.69 -38.96
N GLN A 13 33.88 5.57 -37.96
CA GLN A 13 33.87 5.10 -36.57
C GLN A 13 32.51 4.49 -36.24
N LYS A 14 32.49 3.40 -35.46
CA LYS A 14 31.26 2.76 -34.99
C LYS A 14 31.21 2.76 -33.48
N ILE A 15 30.04 3.08 -32.93
CA ILE A 15 29.76 2.92 -31.50
C ILE A 15 28.99 1.62 -31.30
N LYS A 16 29.50 0.79 -30.37
CA LYS A 16 28.81 -0.43 -29.95
C LYS A 16 27.87 -0.10 -28.80
N GLY A 17 26.62 -0.51 -28.95
CA GLY A 17 25.62 -0.49 -27.92
C GLY A 17 25.21 -1.91 -27.51
N CYS A 18 24.81 -2.04 -26.26
CA CYS A 18 24.25 -3.22 -25.65
C CYS A 18 22.81 -2.91 -25.23
N VAL A 19 21.84 -3.70 -25.67
CA VAL A 19 20.42 -3.52 -25.42
C VAL A 19 19.90 -4.69 -24.60
N VAL A 20 19.31 -4.39 -23.44
CA VAL A 20 18.67 -5.38 -22.58
C VAL A 20 17.16 -5.29 -22.74
N LEU A 21 16.52 -6.40 -23.11
CA LEU A 21 15.09 -6.47 -23.35
C LEU A 21 14.49 -7.82 -22.95
N MET A 22 13.17 -7.87 -22.88
CA MET A 22 12.39 -9.09 -22.67
C MET A 22 11.29 -9.17 -23.74
N LYS A 23 11.14 -10.34 -24.38
CA LYS A 23 9.96 -10.58 -25.23
C LYS A 23 8.71 -10.73 -24.36
N LYS A 24 7.55 -10.46 -24.95
CA LYS A 24 6.27 -10.71 -24.27
C LYS A 24 6.16 -12.18 -23.87
N GLU A 25 6.01 -12.41 -22.57
CA GLU A 25 5.62 -13.71 -22.03
C GLU A 25 4.12 -13.73 -21.79
N VAL A 26 3.46 -14.86 -22.03
CA VAL A 26 2.04 -15.03 -21.66
C VAL A 26 1.98 -16.10 -20.58
N LEU A 27 1.77 -15.69 -19.33
CA LEU A 27 1.60 -16.59 -18.18
C LEU A 27 2.75 -17.61 -18.04
N GLY A 28 3.99 -17.12 -18.12
CA GLY A 28 5.21 -17.92 -17.99
C GLY A 28 5.48 -18.87 -19.17
N LEU A 29 4.80 -18.69 -20.32
CA LEU A 29 5.09 -19.38 -21.57
C LEU A 29 5.44 -18.34 -22.64
N ASN A 30 6.47 -18.66 -23.44
CA ASN A 30 6.84 -17.86 -24.60
C ASN A 30 5.66 -17.75 -25.56
N ASP A 31 5.41 -16.56 -26.11
CA ASP A 31 4.53 -16.42 -27.28
C ASP A 31 5.26 -16.97 -28.52
N PHE A 32 5.26 -18.29 -28.65
CA PHE A 32 5.89 -19.01 -29.76
C PHE A 32 5.36 -18.56 -31.12
N LYS A 33 4.13 -18.05 -31.21
CA LYS A 33 3.55 -17.50 -32.44
C LYS A 33 4.17 -16.16 -32.79
N ALA A 34 4.30 -15.25 -31.81
CA ALA A 34 5.02 -13.99 -31.99
C ALA A 34 6.46 -14.22 -32.44
N SER A 35 7.21 -15.11 -31.80
CA SER A 35 8.61 -15.40 -32.16
C SER A 35 8.77 -16.01 -33.57
N ALA A 36 7.79 -16.79 -34.04
CA ALA A 36 7.79 -17.32 -35.41
C ALA A 36 7.45 -16.24 -36.45
N ILE A 37 6.53 -15.33 -36.13
CA ILE A 37 6.14 -14.21 -37.00
C ILE A 37 7.30 -13.20 -37.12
N ASP A 38 7.96 -12.86 -36.01
CA ASP A 38 9.10 -11.95 -35.99
C ASP A 38 10.22 -12.43 -36.93
N LYS A 39 10.54 -13.72 -36.95
CA LYS A 39 11.59 -14.29 -37.83
C LYS A 39 11.24 -14.15 -39.32
N VAL A 40 9.96 -14.22 -39.64
CA VAL A 40 9.45 -13.99 -41.01
C VAL A 40 9.47 -12.50 -41.34
N GLU A 41 9.11 -11.64 -40.39
CA GLU A 41 9.13 -10.18 -40.56
C GLU A 41 10.57 -9.63 -40.74
N GLU A 42 11.55 -10.16 -40.02
CA GLU A 42 12.97 -9.81 -40.23
C GLU A 42 13.47 -10.21 -41.62
N PHE A 43 13.01 -11.35 -42.14
CA PHE A 43 13.31 -11.78 -43.51
C PHE A 43 12.73 -10.82 -44.55
N PHE A 44 11.61 -10.15 -44.24
CA PHE A 44 11.01 -9.10 -45.07
C PHE A 44 11.54 -7.68 -44.78
N GLY A 45 12.53 -7.54 -43.89
CA GLY A 45 13.22 -6.27 -43.64
C GLY A 45 12.64 -5.41 -42.52
N ASN A 46 11.61 -5.87 -41.80
CA ASN A 46 11.12 -5.19 -40.60
C ASN A 46 12.10 -5.43 -39.46
N ARG A 47 12.54 -4.35 -38.79
CA ARG A 47 13.51 -4.41 -37.68
C ARG A 47 13.18 -3.42 -36.57
N VAL A 48 13.79 -3.61 -35.41
CA VAL A 48 13.83 -2.60 -34.36
C VAL A 48 14.93 -1.59 -34.69
N GLU A 49 14.53 -0.34 -34.93
CA GLU A 49 15.42 0.76 -35.28
C GLU A 49 15.67 1.66 -34.07
N LEU A 50 16.94 2.03 -33.87
CA LEU A 50 17.40 2.91 -32.82
C LEU A 50 18.05 4.14 -33.45
N HIS A 51 17.67 5.33 -33.01
CA HIS A 51 18.28 6.59 -33.46
C HIS A 51 18.82 7.37 -32.27
N LEU A 52 20.12 7.66 -32.28
CA LEU A 52 20.70 8.56 -31.28
C LEU A 52 20.19 9.99 -31.51
N VAL A 53 20.05 10.74 -30.42
CA VAL A 53 19.71 12.17 -30.44
C VAL A 53 20.82 12.94 -29.75
N SER A 54 21.43 13.88 -30.47
CA SER A 54 22.53 14.69 -29.96
C SER A 54 22.03 15.70 -28.91
N ALA A 55 22.79 15.84 -27.83
CA ALA A 55 22.57 16.85 -26.81
C ALA A 55 23.19 18.21 -27.19
N VAL A 56 24.11 18.24 -28.16
CA VAL A 56 24.99 19.41 -28.42
C VAL A 56 24.99 19.88 -29.87
N GLN A 57 24.51 19.07 -30.82
CA GLN A 57 24.46 19.43 -32.23
C GLN A 57 23.01 19.65 -32.69
N PRO A 58 22.68 20.83 -33.25
CA PRO A 58 21.34 21.11 -33.75
C PRO A 58 21.09 20.41 -35.09
N ASP A 59 19.81 20.19 -35.39
CA ASP A 59 19.31 19.73 -36.67
C ASP A 59 18.65 20.89 -37.44
N PRO A 60 19.34 21.47 -38.44
CA PRO A 60 18.82 22.63 -39.20
C PRO A 60 17.50 22.36 -39.92
N VAL A 61 17.18 21.08 -40.18
CA VAL A 61 15.99 20.68 -40.92
C VAL A 61 14.81 20.41 -39.97
N ASN A 62 15.05 20.42 -38.66
CA ASN A 62 14.13 19.90 -37.67
C ASN A 62 13.80 20.87 -36.54
N ASN A 63 13.71 22.17 -36.85
CA ASN A 63 13.53 23.27 -35.89
C ASN A 63 14.69 23.41 -34.88
N ASP A 64 15.92 23.12 -35.30
CA ASP A 64 17.13 23.25 -34.49
C ASP A 64 17.09 22.46 -33.16
N ARG A 65 16.27 21.40 -33.08
CA ARG A 65 16.36 20.41 -31.98
C ARG A 65 17.58 19.51 -32.17
N GLY A 66 17.91 18.70 -31.17
CA GLY A 66 19.06 17.79 -31.24
C GLY A 66 19.08 16.91 -32.50
N LYS A 67 20.23 16.86 -33.18
CA LYS A 67 20.48 16.07 -34.39
C LYS A 67 20.11 14.61 -34.16
N ILE A 68 19.26 14.08 -35.04
CA ILE A 68 18.91 12.66 -35.06
C ILE A 68 19.94 11.92 -35.91
N GLY A 69 20.54 10.88 -35.35
CA GLY A 69 21.53 10.05 -36.01
C GLY A 69 20.91 9.12 -37.06
N THR A 70 21.78 8.49 -37.86
CA THR A 70 21.36 7.43 -38.79
C THR A 70 20.75 6.26 -38.02
N PRO A 71 19.75 5.56 -38.59
CA PRO A 71 19.14 4.41 -37.93
C PRO A 71 20.16 3.29 -37.74
N ALA A 72 20.23 2.75 -36.53
CA ALA A 72 20.92 1.50 -36.23
C ALA A 72 19.88 0.41 -35.98
N ASN A 73 20.10 -0.75 -36.60
CA ASN A 73 19.22 -1.90 -36.41
C ASN A 73 19.74 -2.78 -35.30
N LEU A 74 18.83 -3.29 -34.46
CA LEU A 74 19.16 -4.31 -33.49
C LEU A 74 19.64 -5.58 -34.19
N GLU A 75 20.76 -6.16 -33.74
CA GLU A 75 21.31 -7.37 -34.33
C GLU A 75 20.74 -8.63 -33.65
N ASN A 76 20.74 -9.76 -34.37
CA ASN A 76 20.47 -11.10 -33.82
C ASN A 76 19.10 -11.34 -33.16
N TRP A 77 18.06 -10.56 -33.49
CA TRP A 77 16.71 -10.73 -32.94
C TRP A 77 16.11 -12.13 -33.18
N ALA A 78 16.33 -12.74 -34.36
CA ALA A 78 15.91 -14.10 -34.69
C ALA A 78 16.43 -15.20 -33.73
N HIS A 79 17.48 -14.91 -32.94
CA HIS A 79 18.07 -15.85 -31.99
C HIS A 79 17.46 -15.78 -30.57
N LEU A 80 16.56 -14.82 -30.32
CA LEU A 80 15.79 -14.68 -29.07
C LEU A 80 14.76 -15.82 -28.94
N ASN A 81 15.16 -16.93 -28.32
CA ASN A 81 14.28 -18.08 -28.07
C ASN A 81 14.01 -18.34 -26.56
N GLN A 82 14.59 -17.54 -25.65
CA GLN A 82 14.52 -17.78 -24.20
C GLN A 82 13.52 -16.84 -23.50
N ALA A 83 12.88 -17.38 -22.47
CA ALA A 83 12.10 -16.62 -21.48
C ALA A 83 13.07 -15.80 -20.61
N GLY A 84 12.66 -14.60 -20.18
CA GLY A 84 13.48 -13.69 -19.38
C GLY A 84 14.31 -12.67 -20.18
N GLU A 85 15.31 -12.11 -19.51
CA GLU A 85 16.14 -11.02 -20.01
C GLU A 85 17.11 -11.50 -21.09
N SER A 86 17.16 -10.76 -22.19
CA SER A 86 18.05 -11.01 -23.30
C SER A 86 18.87 -9.77 -23.62
N THR A 87 20.14 -10.00 -23.94
CA THR A 87 21.09 -8.95 -24.31
C THR A 87 21.41 -9.05 -25.78
N LEU A 88 21.33 -7.92 -26.49
CA LEU A 88 21.58 -7.83 -27.93
C LEU A 88 22.49 -6.66 -28.24
N ASP A 89 23.33 -6.85 -29.24
CA ASP A 89 24.23 -5.82 -29.73
C ASP A 89 23.52 -4.92 -30.76
N VAL A 90 23.96 -3.67 -30.80
CA VAL A 90 23.61 -2.70 -31.83
C VAL A 90 24.85 -1.90 -32.21
N GLN A 91 25.01 -1.57 -33.49
CA GLN A 91 26.13 -0.76 -33.97
C GLN A 91 25.60 0.53 -34.60
N PHE A 92 26.03 1.67 -34.05
CA PHE A 92 25.74 2.98 -34.59
C PHE A 92 26.90 3.46 -35.46
N GLU A 93 26.59 3.97 -36.65
CA GLU A 93 27.55 4.77 -37.40
C GLU A 93 27.79 6.09 -36.66
N TRP A 94 29.04 6.45 -36.48
CA TRP A 94 29.43 7.64 -35.74
C TRP A 94 29.99 8.70 -36.67
N ASP A 95 29.39 9.88 -36.62
CA ASP A 95 29.89 11.10 -37.22
C ASP A 95 30.58 11.92 -36.13
N ASP A 96 31.85 12.29 -36.33
CA ASP A 96 32.61 13.11 -35.38
C ASP A 96 31.93 14.46 -35.09
N HIS A 97 31.08 14.94 -36.01
CA HIS A 97 30.27 16.14 -35.85
C HIS A 97 28.91 15.88 -35.17
N PHE A 98 28.63 14.67 -34.67
CA PHE A 98 27.40 14.33 -33.96
C PHE A 98 27.42 14.80 -32.49
N GLY A 99 28.60 14.85 -31.87
CA GLY A 99 28.75 15.24 -30.46
C GLY A 99 28.14 14.23 -29.48
N ALA A 100 27.84 14.64 -28.25
CA ALA A 100 27.39 13.73 -27.19
C ALA A 100 25.91 13.30 -27.35
N PRO A 101 25.57 12.00 -27.24
CA PRO A 101 24.19 11.52 -27.28
C PRO A 101 23.50 11.77 -25.94
N GLY A 102 22.31 12.39 -25.98
CA GLY A 102 21.53 12.73 -24.78
C GLY A 102 20.18 12.02 -24.70
N ALA A 103 19.68 11.52 -25.82
CA ALA A 103 18.47 10.72 -25.89
C ALA A 103 18.58 9.67 -27.01
N ILE A 104 17.66 8.73 -27.03
CA ILE A 104 17.54 7.68 -28.04
C ILE A 104 16.08 7.46 -28.40
N ILE A 105 15.81 7.41 -29.70
CA ILE A 105 14.50 7.07 -30.25
C ILE A 105 14.49 5.58 -30.61
N VAL A 106 13.41 4.88 -30.27
CA VAL A 106 13.23 3.45 -30.55
C VAL A 106 11.95 3.25 -31.37
N LYS A 107 12.08 2.55 -32.49
CA LYS A 107 10.97 2.21 -33.39
C LYS A 107 10.89 0.70 -33.54
N ASN A 108 9.72 0.13 -33.21
CA ASN A 108 9.45 -1.28 -33.37
C ASN A 108 8.63 -1.50 -34.64
N ASN A 109 9.26 -2.00 -35.71
CA ASN A 109 8.55 -2.36 -36.94
C ASN A 109 8.04 -3.81 -36.96
N HIS A 110 8.25 -4.58 -35.89
CA HIS A 110 7.63 -5.91 -35.73
C HIS A 110 6.15 -5.78 -35.35
N SER A 111 5.40 -6.85 -35.53
CA SER A 111 3.98 -6.93 -35.12
C SER A 111 3.77 -7.13 -33.63
N SER A 112 4.79 -7.60 -32.91
CA SER A 112 4.74 -7.92 -31.48
C SER A 112 5.46 -6.88 -30.62
N GLU A 113 4.93 -6.59 -29.44
CA GLU A 113 5.60 -5.73 -28.46
C GLU A 113 6.70 -6.47 -27.68
N PHE A 114 7.64 -5.70 -27.14
CA PHE A 114 8.67 -6.18 -26.21
C PHE A 114 8.87 -5.18 -25.07
N PHE A 115 9.46 -5.62 -23.97
CA PHE A 115 9.84 -4.75 -22.86
C PHE A 115 11.30 -4.37 -22.98
N LEU A 116 11.59 -3.08 -23.16
CA LEU A 116 12.94 -2.54 -23.20
C LEU A 116 13.38 -2.18 -21.78
N LYS A 117 14.41 -2.84 -21.25
CA LYS A 117 14.96 -2.54 -19.92
C LYS A 117 15.95 -1.38 -19.98
N SER A 118 17.00 -1.51 -20.79
CA SER A 118 18.06 -0.51 -20.88
C SER A 118 18.84 -0.58 -22.19
N ILE A 119 19.55 0.51 -22.47
CA ILE A 119 20.50 0.62 -23.57
C ILE A 119 21.79 1.23 -23.03
N THR A 120 22.93 0.61 -23.32
CA THR A 120 24.25 1.07 -22.88
C THR A 120 25.15 1.24 -24.08
N LEU A 121 25.76 2.43 -24.24
CA LEU A 121 26.74 2.72 -25.27
C LEU A 121 28.14 2.77 -24.65
N ASN A 122 29.05 1.97 -25.20
CA ASN A 122 30.45 1.92 -24.77
C ASN A 122 31.35 2.67 -25.76
N ASP A 123 32.47 3.17 -25.26
CA ASP A 123 33.50 3.85 -26.03
C ASP A 123 32.99 5.07 -26.84
N VAL A 124 32.02 5.81 -26.29
CA VAL A 124 31.50 7.03 -26.91
C VAL A 124 32.57 8.13 -26.89
N PRO A 125 32.95 8.73 -28.04
CA PRO A 125 33.96 9.79 -28.06
C PRO A 125 33.63 10.94 -27.10
N HIS A 126 34.62 11.34 -26.30
CA HIS A 126 34.56 12.42 -25.29
C HIS A 126 33.63 12.20 -24.09
N VAL A 127 32.84 11.12 -24.04
CA VAL A 127 31.91 10.81 -22.94
C VAL A 127 32.21 9.46 -22.29
N SER A 128 32.85 8.53 -23.02
CA SER A 128 33.16 7.12 -22.67
C SER A 128 31.94 6.20 -22.54
N HIS A 129 30.99 6.50 -21.66
CA HIS A 129 29.87 5.61 -21.33
C HIS A 129 28.55 6.38 -21.26
N VAL A 130 27.52 5.89 -21.95
CA VAL A 130 26.18 6.49 -21.92
C VAL A 130 25.14 5.42 -21.66
N HIS A 131 24.34 5.60 -20.62
CA HIS A 131 23.30 4.67 -20.20
C HIS A 131 21.90 5.28 -20.32
N PHE A 132 20.96 4.48 -20.81
CA PHE A 132 19.55 4.82 -20.93
C PHE A 132 18.73 3.81 -20.11
N ASP A 133 18.12 4.30 -19.02
CA ASP A 133 17.17 3.54 -18.22
C ASP A 133 15.78 3.62 -18.87
N CYS A 134 15.33 2.54 -19.50
CA CYS A 134 14.11 2.55 -20.31
C CYS A 134 12.89 1.99 -19.57
N ASN A 135 13.00 0.77 -19.02
CA ASN A 135 11.97 0.03 -18.32
C ASN A 135 10.53 0.24 -18.85
N SER A 136 10.33 0.00 -20.15
CA SER A 136 9.04 0.30 -20.80
C SER A 136 8.70 -0.64 -21.94
N TRP A 137 7.41 -0.89 -22.14
CA TRP A 137 6.89 -1.68 -23.25
C TRP A 137 6.92 -0.88 -24.57
N ILE A 138 7.51 -1.46 -25.62
CA ILE A 138 7.60 -0.89 -26.96
C ILE A 138 6.65 -1.64 -27.90
N TYR A 139 5.52 -1.02 -28.23
CA TYR A 139 4.55 -1.54 -29.20
C TYR A 139 4.96 -1.22 -30.64
N PRO A 140 4.35 -1.89 -31.63
CA PRO A 140 4.56 -1.59 -33.04
C PRO A 140 4.32 -0.11 -33.36
N VAL A 141 5.13 0.47 -34.25
CA VAL A 141 5.09 1.91 -34.59
C VAL A 141 3.70 2.41 -35.01
N ASN A 142 2.89 1.56 -35.65
CA ASN A 142 1.54 1.90 -36.09
C ASN A 142 0.53 2.12 -34.94
N LYS A 143 0.91 1.80 -33.69
CA LYS A 143 0.12 2.05 -32.48
C LYS A 143 0.37 3.44 -31.90
N TYR A 144 1.49 4.07 -32.25
CA TYR A 144 1.86 5.38 -31.75
C TYR A 144 1.61 6.48 -32.78
N LYS A 145 1.37 7.69 -32.28
CA LYS A 145 1.33 8.94 -33.08
C LYS A 145 2.62 9.74 -32.96
N TYR A 146 3.59 9.20 -32.22
CA TYR A 146 4.84 9.84 -31.85
C TYR A 146 5.91 8.76 -31.70
N ASP A 147 7.17 9.17 -31.77
CA ASP A 147 8.30 8.27 -31.60
C ASP A 147 8.58 8.02 -30.11
N ARG A 148 8.89 6.78 -29.73
CA ARG A 148 9.29 6.44 -28.36
C ARG A 148 10.70 6.96 -28.12
N ILE A 149 10.85 7.81 -27.10
CA ILE A 149 12.12 8.44 -26.76
C ILE A 149 12.51 8.12 -25.31
N PHE A 150 13.80 7.89 -25.09
CA PHE A 150 14.40 7.67 -23.79
C PHE A 150 15.58 8.63 -23.62
N PHE A 151 15.69 9.25 -22.45
CA PHE A 151 16.81 10.14 -22.13
C PHE A 151 17.90 9.35 -21.43
N ASN A 152 19.14 9.85 -21.50
CA ASN A 152 20.21 9.27 -20.70
C ASN A 152 19.90 9.41 -19.20
N ASN A 153 20.57 8.59 -18.39
CA ASN A 153 20.30 8.51 -16.95
C ASN A 153 20.74 9.73 -16.12
N GLN A 154 21.25 10.79 -16.77
CA GLN A 154 21.55 12.05 -16.09
C GLN A 154 20.27 12.70 -15.54
N THR A 155 20.41 13.43 -14.45
CA THR A 155 19.30 14.12 -13.77
C THR A 155 19.42 15.61 -14.04
N TYR A 156 18.32 16.23 -14.45
CA TYR A 156 18.32 17.66 -14.79
C TYR A 156 17.12 18.37 -14.16
N LEU A 157 17.37 19.56 -13.62
CA LEU A 157 16.29 20.56 -13.51
C LEU A 157 15.91 21.07 -14.90
N PRO A 158 14.69 21.62 -15.07
CA PRO A 158 14.28 22.15 -16.36
C PRO A 158 15.19 23.22 -16.96
N SER A 159 15.79 24.05 -16.11
CA SER A 159 16.73 25.10 -16.50
C SER A 159 18.12 24.57 -16.91
N GLU A 160 18.47 23.37 -16.48
CA GLU A 160 19.81 22.77 -16.64
C GLU A 160 19.89 21.79 -17.80
N MET A 161 18.75 21.23 -18.23
CA MET A 161 18.70 20.31 -19.35
C MET A 161 19.31 20.97 -20.62
N PRO A 162 20.15 20.26 -21.39
CA PRO A 162 20.71 20.75 -22.64
C PRO A 162 19.62 21.31 -23.56
N LEU A 163 19.85 22.52 -24.10
CA LEU A 163 18.83 23.29 -24.85
C LEU A 163 18.20 22.49 -25.99
N LEU A 164 19.00 21.69 -26.69
CA LEU A 164 18.59 20.90 -27.85
C LEU A 164 17.72 19.69 -27.48
N LEU A 165 17.71 19.26 -26.22
CA LEU A 165 16.87 18.16 -25.71
C LEU A 165 15.54 18.64 -25.13
N ARG A 166 15.40 19.93 -24.79
CA ARG A 166 14.17 20.47 -24.19
C ARG A 166 12.93 20.26 -25.06
N PRO A 167 12.96 20.45 -26.40
CA PRO A 167 11.79 20.19 -27.25
C PRO A 167 11.32 18.73 -27.17
N TYR A 168 12.25 17.78 -27.08
CA TYR A 168 11.92 16.35 -26.94
C TYR A 168 11.28 16.06 -25.60
N ARG A 169 11.82 16.61 -24.51
CA ARG A 169 11.25 16.48 -23.17
C ARG A 169 9.83 17.05 -23.10
N ASP A 170 9.65 18.26 -23.62
CA ASP A 170 8.37 18.95 -23.58
C ASP A 170 7.31 18.18 -24.40
N GLN A 171 7.71 17.64 -25.56
CA GLN A 171 6.86 16.79 -26.38
C GLN A 171 6.49 15.48 -25.67
N GLU A 172 7.42 14.83 -24.97
CA GLU A 172 7.11 13.61 -24.22
C GLU A 172 6.09 13.89 -23.10
N LEU A 173 6.24 15.00 -22.38
CA LEU A 173 5.24 15.42 -21.39
C LEU A 173 3.87 15.71 -22.02
N VAL A 174 3.83 16.24 -23.25
CA VAL A 174 2.56 16.39 -24.00
C VAL A 174 1.96 15.03 -24.33
N ASN A 175 2.76 14.07 -24.77
CA ASN A 175 2.31 12.72 -25.09
C ASN A 175 1.73 12.01 -23.85
N LEU A 176 2.41 12.09 -22.71
CA LEU A 176 1.97 11.51 -21.44
C LEU A 176 0.69 12.16 -20.89
N ARG A 177 0.44 13.44 -21.21
CA ARG A 177 -0.81 14.13 -20.84
C ARG A 177 -2.00 13.71 -21.68
N GLY A 178 -1.77 13.32 -22.94
CA GLY A 178 -2.81 13.02 -23.91
C GLY A 178 -3.73 14.22 -24.21
N THR A 179 -4.87 13.94 -24.84
CA THR A 179 -5.81 14.97 -25.32
C THR A 179 -7.04 15.16 -24.42
N GLY A 180 -7.18 14.34 -23.37
CA GLY A 180 -8.37 14.27 -22.51
C GLY A 180 -9.62 13.67 -23.18
N LYS A 181 -9.50 13.12 -24.39
CA LYS A 181 -10.61 12.62 -25.21
C LYS A 181 -10.36 11.19 -25.69
N GLY A 182 -11.45 10.50 -26.01
CA GLY A 182 -11.43 9.13 -26.55
C GLY A 182 -11.17 8.06 -25.49
N GLU A 183 -11.44 6.82 -25.87
CA GLU A 183 -11.15 5.63 -25.05
C GLU A 183 -9.66 5.29 -25.17
N LEU A 184 -9.01 5.07 -24.03
CA LEU A 184 -7.60 4.71 -23.97
C LEU A 184 -7.40 3.22 -24.22
N LYS A 185 -6.36 2.89 -24.97
CA LYS A 185 -6.03 1.55 -25.44
C LYS A 185 -4.83 0.98 -24.69
N GLU A 186 -4.65 -0.32 -24.76
CA GLU A 186 -3.62 -1.05 -24.02
C GLU A 186 -2.20 -0.45 -24.15
N TRP A 187 -1.83 0.01 -25.35
CA TRP A 187 -0.51 0.58 -25.64
C TRP A 187 -0.36 2.06 -25.26
N ASP A 188 -1.44 2.72 -24.84
CA ASP A 188 -1.42 4.15 -24.49
C ASP A 188 -0.69 4.38 -23.16
N ARG A 189 0.13 5.44 -23.11
CA ARG A 189 0.88 5.89 -21.93
C ARG A 189 0.30 7.20 -21.35
N VAL A 190 -1.02 7.37 -21.47
CA VAL A 190 -1.70 8.61 -21.11
C VAL A 190 -2.14 8.59 -19.66
N TYR A 191 -1.56 9.48 -18.87
CA TYR A 191 -1.96 9.74 -17.49
C TYR A 191 -2.94 10.90 -17.49
N ASP A 192 -4.19 10.69 -17.07
CA ASP A 192 -5.17 11.77 -16.94
C ASP A 192 -6.18 11.45 -15.82
N TYR A 193 -6.94 12.45 -15.40
CA TYR A 193 -7.85 12.35 -14.25
C TYR A 193 -9.29 12.04 -14.67
N ALA A 194 -10.00 11.28 -13.85
CA ALA A 194 -11.44 11.14 -13.92
C ALA A 194 -12.07 10.92 -12.54
N LEU A 195 -13.39 11.06 -12.47
CA LEU A 195 -14.19 10.85 -11.25
C LEU A 195 -14.37 9.35 -11.00
N TYR A 196 -14.73 8.96 -9.78
CA TYR A 196 -15.20 7.60 -9.52
C TYR A 196 -16.67 7.50 -9.96
N ASN A 197 -16.85 7.43 -11.27
CA ASN A 197 -18.12 7.25 -11.96
C ASN A 197 -18.19 5.91 -12.70
N ASP A 198 -17.24 5.00 -12.44
CA ASP A 198 -17.12 3.68 -13.07
C ASP A 198 -17.43 2.53 -12.10
N LEU A 199 -18.01 2.84 -10.93
CA LEU A 199 -18.33 1.86 -9.88
C LEU A 199 -19.72 1.24 -10.02
N GLY A 200 -20.70 2.00 -10.54
CA GLY A 200 -22.07 1.53 -10.75
C GLY A 200 -22.25 0.80 -12.07
N ASP A 201 -23.33 0.03 -12.18
CA ASP A 201 -23.77 -0.64 -13.41
C ASP A 201 -25.29 -0.48 -13.63
N PRO A 202 -25.79 0.76 -13.85
CA PRO A 202 -27.23 1.02 -13.99
C PRO A 202 -27.86 0.38 -15.23
N ASP A 203 -27.06 0.01 -16.24
CA ASP A 203 -27.52 -0.72 -17.42
C ASP A 203 -27.86 -2.18 -17.08
N LYS A 204 -27.23 -2.76 -16.06
CA LYS A 204 -27.53 -4.10 -15.56
C LYS A 204 -28.77 -4.10 -14.65
N SER A 205 -28.87 -3.15 -13.73
CA SER A 205 -30.02 -2.99 -12.83
C SER A 205 -30.03 -1.60 -12.19
N PRO A 206 -31.21 -0.99 -11.95
CA PRO A 206 -31.31 0.24 -11.15
C PRO A 206 -30.69 0.11 -9.75
N GLU A 207 -30.68 -1.09 -9.16
CA GLU A 207 -30.07 -1.35 -7.85
C GLU A 207 -28.53 -1.33 -7.88
N ASP A 208 -27.93 -1.51 -9.06
CA ASP A 208 -26.49 -1.43 -9.28
C ASP A 208 -26.02 0.00 -9.58
N ALA A 209 -26.93 0.99 -9.60
CA ALA A 209 -26.56 2.40 -9.68
C ALA A 209 -25.81 2.86 -8.42
N ARG A 210 -24.77 3.68 -8.58
CA ARG A 210 -23.97 4.27 -7.49
C ARG A 210 -23.76 5.75 -7.74
N PRO A 211 -23.67 6.58 -6.69
CA PRO A 211 -23.37 8.00 -6.86
C PRO A 211 -21.97 8.18 -7.46
N VAL A 212 -21.84 9.20 -8.31
CA VAL A 212 -20.54 9.65 -8.80
C VAL A 212 -19.77 10.33 -7.66
N LEU A 213 -18.55 9.87 -7.39
CA LEU A 213 -17.71 10.46 -6.34
C LEU A 213 -16.66 11.39 -6.93
N GLY A 214 -16.59 12.60 -6.35
CA GLY A 214 -15.73 13.69 -6.77
C GLY A 214 -16.48 14.80 -7.50
N ASN A 215 -15.98 16.03 -7.35
CA ASN A 215 -16.52 17.24 -8.00
C ASN A 215 -17.93 17.69 -7.53
N SER A 216 -18.36 17.22 -6.35
CA SER A 216 -19.54 17.73 -5.65
C SER A 216 -19.18 18.06 -4.19
N ALA A 217 -19.93 18.97 -3.57
CA ALA A 217 -19.79 19.28 -2.14
C ALA A 217 -20.32 18.14 -1.26
N GLU A 218 -21.31 17.40 -1.78
CA GLU A 218 -21.91 16.26 -1.11
C GLU A 218 -20.93 15.08 -1.01
N PHE A 219 -20.34 14.68 -2.14
CA PHE A 219 -19.39 13.56 -2.27
C PHE A 219 -18.04 14.03 -2.84
N PRO A 220 -17.25 14.83 -2.10
CA PRO A 220 -15.90 15.15 -2.52
C PRO A 220 -15.05 13.87 -2.51
N TYR A 221 -14.17 13.71 -3.49
CA TYR A 221 -13.31 12.52 -3.58
C TYR A 221 -12.04 12.78 -4.38
N PRO A 222 -10.93 12.05 -4.08
CA PRO A 222 -9.77 11.99 -4.95
C PRO A 222 -10.14 11.60 -6.38
N ARG A 223 -9.30 12.00 -7.34
CA ARG A 223 -9.42 11.57 -8.74
C ARG A 223 -8.71 10.23 -8.94
N ARG A 224 -9.20 9.46 -9.91
CA ARG A 224 -8.57 8.22 -10.39
C ARG A 224 -8.01 8.38 -11.80
N GLY A 225 -7.29 7.38 -12.29
CA GLY A 225 -6.83 7.29 -13.67
C GLY A 225 -7.98 7.22 -14.68
N ARG A 226 -7.98 8.13 -15.66
CA ARG A 226 -8.95 8.15 -16.76
C ARG A 226 -8.82 6.90 -17.61
N THR A 227 -9.96 6.34 -18.01
CA THR A 227 -10.05 5.17 -18.91
C THR A 227 -10.77 5.53 -20.21
N GLY A 228 -11.78 6.39 -20.15
CA GLY A 228 -12.42 6.99 -21.32
C GLY A 228 -13.37 6.06 -22.07
N ARG A 229 -13.84 4.98 -21.43
CA ARG A 229 -14.91 4.13 -21.96
C ARG A 229 -16.18 4.98 -22.13
N PRO A 230 -17.09 4.59 -23.04
CA PRO A 230 -18.33 5.35 -23.24
C PRO A 230 -19.18 5.39 -21.95
N PRO A 231 -20.05 6.39 -21.79
CA PRO A 231 -21.07 6.37 -20.75
C PRO A 231 -22.01 5.16 -20.85
N THR A 232 -22.71 4.83 -19.77
CA THR A 232 -23.80 3.85 -19.80
C THR A 232 -24.98 4.39 -20.62
N LYS A 233 -25.87 3.48 -21.06
CA LYS A 233 -27.06 3.87 -21.83
C LYS A 233 -28.10 4.57 -20.95
N THR A 234 -28.15 4.21 -19.68
CA THR A 234 -29.15 4.68 -18.69
C THR A 234 -28.73 5.95 -17.94
N ASP A 235 -27.43 6.21 -17.76
CA ASP A 235 -26.92 7.40 -17.08
C ASP A 235 -25.67 7.98 -17.77
N PRO A 236 -25.76 9.15 -18.43
CA PRO A 236 -24.62 9.74 -19.12
C PRO A 236 -23.47 10.16 -18.19
N ASN A 237 -23.69 10.22 -16.87
CA ASN A 237 -22.66 10.54 -15.89
C ASN A 237 -21.87 9.32 -15.42
N THR A 238 -22.38 8.10 -15.66
CA THR A 238 -21.73 6.85 -15.28
C THR A 238 -20.95 6.28 -16.46
N GLU A 239 -19.67 5.95 -16.26
CA GLU A 239 -18.84 5.28 -17.27
C GLU A 239 -19.17 3.79 -17.33
N SER A 240 -19.31 3.25 -18.53
CA SER A 240 -19.63 1.84 -18.75
C SER A 240 -18.59 0.89 -18.15
N ARG A 241 -19.07 -0.30 -17.76
CA ARG A 241 -18.28 -1.36 -17.13
C ARG A 241 -17.66 -2.29 -18.18
N LEU A 242 -16.55 -2.92 -17.83
CA LEU A 242 -16.02 -4.02 -18.64
C LEU A 242 -16.79 -5.31 -18.33
N PRO A 243 -17.04 -6.17 -19.33
CA PRO A 243 -17.59 -7.49 -19.09
C PRO A 243 -16.70 -8.31 -18.12
N PRO A 244 -17.27 -9.22 -17.32
CA PRO A 244 -16.52 -10.06 -16.37
C PRO A 244 -15.31 -10.78 -17.00
N LEU A 245 -15.47 -11.30 -18.23
CA LEU A 245 -14.45 -12.03 -18.98
C LEU A 245 -13.20 -11.21 -19.33
N VAL A 246 -13.26 -9.88 -19.27
CA VAL A 246 -12.15 -9.00 -19.61
C VAL A 246 -11.92 -7.93 -18.54
N SER A 247 -12.42 -8.14 -17.32
CA SER A 247 -12.32 -7.16 -16.22
C SER A 247 -10.88 -6.85 -15.81
N LEU A 248 -9.95 -7.79 -16.02
CA LEU A 248 -8.50 -7.60 -15.79
C LEU A 248 -7.81 -6.75 -16.88
N ASN A 249 -8.54 -6.40 -17.95
CA ASN A 249 -8.06 -5.56 -19.04
C ASN A 249 -8.47 -4.08 -18.88
N ILE A 250 -8.87 -3.66 -17.68
CA ILE A 250 -9.07 -2.25 -17.40
C ILE A 250 -7.80 -1.45 -17.71
N TYR A 251 -7.99 -0.36 -18.44
CA TYR A 251 -6.89 0.51 -18.83
C TYR A 251 -6.21 1.12 -17.60
N VAL A 252 -4.88 1.03 -17.62
CA VAL A 252 -3.94 1.93 -16.96
C VAL A 252 -2.81 2.22 -17.96
N PRO A 253 -2.06 3.32 -17.81
CA PRO A 253 -0.88 3.57 -18.64
C PRO A 253 -0.01 2.32 -18.73
N ARG A 254 0.43 1.98 -19.95
CA ARG A 254 0.95 0.64 -20.24
C ARG A 254 2.03 0.15 -19.27
N ASP A 255 2.92 1.05 -18.85
CA ASP A 255 4.06 0.75 -17.99
C ASP A 255 3.66 0.62 -16.49
N GLU A 256 2.43 1.01 -16.12
CA GLU A 256 1.87 0.81 -14.77
C GLU A 256 1.26 -0.58 -14.58
N ARG A 257 1.00 -1.34 -15.67
CA ARG A 257 0.44 -2.70 -15.57
C ARG A 257 1.46 -3.66 -14.95
N PHE A 258 0.98 -4.55 -14.07
CA PHE A 258 1.84 -5.58 -13.47
C PHE A 258 2.55 -6.40 -14.54
N GLY A 259 3.79 -6.79 -14.24
CA GLY A 259 4.44 -7.90 -14.92
C GLY A 259 3.68 -9.22 -14.70
N HIS A 260 3.92 -10.20 -15.57
CA HIS A 260 3.16 -11.46 -15.58
C HIS A 260 3.27 -12.27 -14.28
N LEU A 261 4.45 -12.32 -13.65
CA LEU A 261 4.65 -13.01 -12.37
C LEU A 261 3.82 -12.39 -11.25
N LYS A 262 3.90 -11.07 -11.08
CA LYS A 262 3.12 -10.35 -10.08
C LYS A 262 1.61 -10.46 -10.32
N MET A 263 1.19 -10.48 -11.59
CA MET A 263 -0.21 -10.76 -11.92
C MET A 263 -0.61 -12.18 -11.52
N SER A 264 0.20 -13.20 -11.80
CA SER A 264 -0.07 -14.58 -11.38
C SER A 264 -0.18 -14.69 -9.85
N ASP A 265 0.73 -14.09 -9.09
CA ASP A 265 0.67 -14.04 -7.62
C ASP A 265 -0.61 -13.34 -7.13
N PHE A 266 -0.96 -12.20 -7.73
CA PHE A 266 -2.19 -11.49 -7.41
C PHE A 266 -3.42 -12.35 -7.67
N LEU A 267 -3.48 -13.04 -8.82
CA LEU A 267 -4.60 -13.92 -9.16
C LEU A 267 -4.64 -15.13 -8.22
N ALA A 268 -3.50 -15.74 -7.88
CA ALA A 268 -3.41 -16.84 -6.93
C ALA A 268 -3.92 -16.46 -5.53
N TRP A 269 -3.55 -15.27 -5.03
CA TRP A 269 -4.09 -14.75 -3.78
C TRP A 269 -5.55 -14.34 -3.88
N ALA A 270 -5.98 -13.73 -4.98
CA ALA A 270 -7.39 -13.41 -5.23
C ALA A 270 -8.24 -14.69 -5.21
N ILE A 271 -7.77 -15.81 -5.76
CA ILE A 271 -8.42 -17.14 -5.70
C ILE A 271 -8.53 -17.61 -4.25
N LYS A 272 -7.42 -17.60 -3.51
CA LYS A 272 -7.40 -18.01 -2.09
C LYS A 272 -8.37 -17.17 -1.26
N SER A 273 -8.43 -15.86 -1.50
CA SER A 273 -9.38 -14.97 -0.81
C SER A 273 -10.82 -15.23 -1.28
N LEU A 274 -11.06 -15.38 -2.58
CA LEU A 274 -12.36 -15.71 -3.15
C LEU A 274 -12.90 -17.04 -2.60
N THR A 275 -12.07 -18.04 -2.32
CA THR A 275 -12.55 -19.31 -1.75
C THR A 275 -12.97 -19.19 -0.29
N GLN A 276 -12.37 -18.27 0.48
CA GLN A 276 -12.88 -17.87 1.79
C GLN A 276 -14.30 -17.27 1.71
N PHE A 277 -14.64 -16.60 0.61
CA PHE A 277 -15.93 -15.92 0.42
C PHE A 277 -16.98 -16.80 -0.29
N VAL A 278 -16.56 -17.57 -1.29
CA VAL A 278 -17.42 -18.42 -2.11
C VAL A 278 -17.83 -19.67 -1.33
N GLN A 279 -16.99 -20.27 -0.48
CA GLN A 279 -17.43 -21.48 0.22
C GLN A 279 -18.59 -21.21 1.21
N PRO A 280 -18.56 -20.16 2.06
CA PRO A 280 -19.69 -19.80 2.91
C PRO A 280 -20.84 -19.16 2.11
N GLY A 281 -20.52 -18.30 1.13
CA GLY A 281 -21.52 -17.63 0.30
C GLY A 281 -22.33 -18.59 -0.59
N LEU A 282 -21.67 -19.52 -1.27
CA LEU A 282 -22.29 -20.53 -2.13
C LEU A 282 -23.04 -21.59 -1.31
N LYS A 283 -22.53 -21.98 -0.13
CA LYS A 283 -23.26 -22.85 0.81
C LYS A 283 -24.50 -22.18 1.39
N SER A 284 -24.42 -20.90 1.81
CA SER A 284 -25.59 -20.16 2.32
C SER A 284 -26.68 -19.90 1.28
N VAL A 285 -26.32 -19.91 -0.01
CA VAL A 285 -27.27 -19.80 -1.13
C VAL A 285 -27.94 -21.15 -1.44
N LEU A 286 -27.26 -22.28 -1.15
CA LEU A 286 -27.76 -23.63 -1.39
C LEU A 286 -28.50 -24.23 -0.19
N ASP A 287 -28.17 -23.81 1.04
CA ASP A 287 -28.88 -24.17 2.26
C ASP A 287 -28.79 -22.99 3.29
N PRO A 288 -29.88 -22.25 3.52
CA PRO A 288 -29.91 -21.12 4.46
C PRO A 288 -29.70 -21.50 5.94
N THR A 289 -29.58 -22.80 6.26
CA THR A 289 -29.48 -23.31 7.64
C THR A 289 -28.06 -23.73 8.08
N ASP A 290 -27.06 -23.66 7.19
CA ASP A 290 -25.66 -24.08 7.48
C ASP A 290 -24.85 -22.92 8.13
N GLU A 291 -25.23 -22.54 9.36
CA GLU A 291 -24.49 -21.59 10.21
C GLU A 291 -23.34 -22.28 10.97
N TYR A 292 -22.30 -21.54 11.39
CA TYR A 292 -21.33 -22.13 12.32
C TYR A 292 -21.93 -22.13 13.73
N GLU A 293 -21.99 -23.31 14.33
CA GLU A 293 -22.55 -23.48 15.67
C GLU A 293 -21.49 -23.27 16.76
N THR A 294 -20.21 -23.47 16.43
CA THR A 294 -19.10 -23.39 17.39
C THR A 294 -17.89 -22.64 16.84
N PHE A 295 -17.02 -22.15 17.74
CA PHE A 295 -15.72 -21.60 17.33
C PHE A 295 -14.82 -22.65 16.66
N GLU A 296 -14.98 -23.93 17.00
CA GLU A 296 -14.25 -25.03 16.40
C GLU A 296 -14.54 -25.16 14.89
N ASP A 297 -15.78 -24.88 14.48
CA ASP A 297 -16.13 -24.85 13.05
C ASP A 297 -15.40 -23.76 12.29
N THR A 298 -15.02 -22.67 12.98
CA THR A 298 -14.19 -21.61 12.41
C THR A 298 -12.72 -22.03 12.33
N TYR A 299 -12.17 -22.69 13.36
CA TYR A 299 -10.77 -23.16 13.36
C TYR A 299 -10.51 -24.23 12.28
N LYS A 300 -11.49 -25.10 12.00
CA LYS A 300 -11.39 -26.14 10.96
C LYS A 300 -11.02 -25.62 9.57
N ILE A 301 -11.30 -24.34 9.27
CA ILE A 301 -10.92 -23.69 8.01
C ILE A 301 -9.40 -23.72 7.79
N TYR A 302 -8.62 -23.60 8.86
CA TYR A 302 -7.15 -23.55 8.84
C TYR A 302 -6.50 -24.93 9.05
N GLU A 303 -7.26 -25.90 9.59
CA GLU A 303 -6.73 -27.21 9.98
C GLU A 303 -6.99 -28.32 8.96
N GLY A 304 -8.19 -28.38 8.38
CA GLY A 304 -8.65 -29.49 7.51
C GLY A 304 -8.72 -29.18 6.01
N GLY A 305 -8.58 -27.89 5.66
CA GLY A 305 -8.59 -27.37 4.31
C GLY A 305 -9.96 -27.22 3.63
N ILE A 306 -10.07 -26.31 2.65
CA ILE A 306 -11.31 -25.91 1.98
C ILE A 306 -11.51 -26.70 0.67
N LYS A 307 -12.54 -27.57 0.59
CA LYS A 307 -12.99 -28.14 -0.69
C LYS A 307 -13.51 -27.03 -1.62
N LEU A 308 -12.85 -26.84 -2.76
CA LEU A 308 -13.27 -25.89 -3.80
C LEU A 308 -14.61 -26.30 -4.44
N PRO A 309 -15.49 -25.32 -4.79
CA PRO A 309 -16.67 -25.57 -5.62
C PRO A 309 -16.29 -26.13 -7.00
N LYS A 310 -17.26 -26.70 -7.72
CA LYS A 310 -17.04 -27.17 -9.10
C LYS A 310 -16.73 -25.97 -10.01
N LEU A 311 -15.82 -26.16 -10.96
CA LEU A 311 -15.30 -25.08 -11.84
C LEU A 311 -16.40 -24.25 -12.55
N ASN A 312 -17.51 -24.90 -12.91
CA ASN A 312 -18.64 -24.26 -13.60
C ASN A 312 -19.41 -23.25 -12.72
N GLU A 313 -19.29 -23.33 -11.40
CA GLU A 313 -19.91 -22.38 -10.47
C GLU A 313 -19.03 -21.14 -10.23
N LEU A 314 -17.72 -21.25 -10.52
CA LEU A 314 -16.74 -20.17 -10.35
C LEU A 314 -16.68 -19.23 -11.57
N SER A 315 -16.97 -19.74 -12.77
CA SER A 315 -16.92 -18.95 -14.02
C SER A 315 -17.92 -17.79 -14.09
N ASP A 316 -19.01 -17.86 -13.32
CA ASP A 316 -20.04 -16.82 -13.28
C ASP A 316 -19.69 -15.67 -12.33
N ILE A 317 -18.70 -15.89 -11.46
CA ILE A 317 -18.33 -14.97 -10.38
C ILE A 317 -16.92 -14.39 -10.61
N VAL A 318 -16.05 -15.11 -11.33
CA VAL A 318 -14.62 -14.84 -11.38
C VAL A 318 -14.12 -14.85 -12.84
N PRO A 319 -13.26 -13.88 -13.24
CA PRO A 319 -12.62 -13.84 -14.56
C PRO A 319 -11.97 -15.16 -15.01
N VAL A 320 -11.99 -15.45 -16.30
CA VAL A 320 -11.52 -16.74 -16.85
C VAL A 320 -10.03 -16.96 -16.68
N GLU A 321 -9.23 -15.88 -16.60
CA GLU A 321 -7.79 -15.92 -16.35
C GLU A 321 -7.50 -16.48 -14.96
N ILE A 322 -8.33 -16.12 -13.98
CA ILE A 322 -8.26 -16.65 -12.61
C ILE A 322 -8.60 -18.15 -12.61
N VAL A 323 -9.62 -18.55 -13.39
CA VAL A 323 -9.99 -19.97 -13.55
C VAL A 323 -8.90 -20.78 -14.26
N LYS A 324 -8.16 -20.18 -15.19
CA LYS A 324 -7.03 -20.84 -15.87
C LYS A 324 -5.85 -21.09 -14.93
N GLU A 325 -5.52 -20.14 -14.05
CA GLU A 325 -4.51 -20.37 -13.01
C GLU A 325 -4.93 -21.49 -12.04
N LEU A 326 -6.22 -21.60 -11.72
CA LEU A 326 -6.81 -22.72 -10.96
C LEU A 326 -6.59 -24.09 -11.63
N LEU A 327 -6.58 -24.16 -12.97
CA LEU A 327 -6.36 -25.39 -13.74
C LEU A 327 -4.88 -25.76 -13.87
N ARG A 328 -3.96 -24.80 -13.71
CA ARG A 328 -2.50 -25.03 -13.80
C ARG A 328 -1.91 -25.74 -12.58
N THR A 329 -2.60 -25.74 -11.44
CA THR A 329 -2.14 -26.40 -10.21
C THR A 329 -2.66 -27.83 -10.14
N ASP A 330 -1.88 -28.79 -10.64
CA ASP A 330 -2.27 -30.17 -10.94
C ASP A 330 -1.64 -31.23 -10.00
N GLY A 331 -1.75 -31.09 -8.66
CA GLY A 331 -1.59 -32.27 -7.80
C GLY A 331 -1.20 -32.07 -6.33
N ALA A 332 -0.73 -30.89 -5.92
CA ALA A 332 -0.46 -30.58 -4.52
C ALA A 332 -1.45 -29.51 -4.05
N GLY A 333 -2.51 -29.97 -3.38
CA GLY A 333 -3.74 -29.23 -3.16
C GLY A 333 -3.61 -27.85 -2.51
N LEU A 334 -4.29 -26.87 -3.13
CA LEU A 334 -4.64 -25.54 -2.61
C LEU A 334 -5.52 -25.56 -1.34
N TYR A 335 -5.56 -26.68 -0.61
CA TYR A 335 -6.60 -26.93 0.37
C TYR A 335 -6.34 -26.23 1.71
N LYS A 336 -5.09 -25.98 2.15
CA LYS A 336 -4.83 -25.48 3.51
C LYS A 336 -4.48 -23.98 3.54
N PHE A 337 -5.29 -23.19 4.24
CA PHE A 337 -4.92 -21.82 4.61
C PHE A 337 -3.83 -21.84 5.67
N PRO A 338 -2.86 -20.91 5.63
CA PRO A 338 -1.95 -20.75 6.76
C PRO A 338 -2.76 -20.37 8.00
N THR A 339 -2.42 -20.95 9.15
CA THR A 339 -2.97 -20.55 10.44
C THR A 339 -2.63 -19.08 10.70
N PRO A 340 -3.61 -18.20 10.98
CA PRO A 340 -3.34 -16.81 11.31
C PRO A 340 -2.45 -16.68 12.53
N GLU A 341 -1.52 -15.72 12.52
CA GLU A 341 -0.56 -15.49 13.62
C GLU A 341 -1.26 -15.28 14.96
N VAL A 342 -2.38 -14.54 14.98
CA VAL A 342 -3.16 -14.24 16.20
C VAL A 342 -3.74 -15.48 16.90
N ILE A 343 -3.85 -16.62 16.19
CA ILE A 343 -4.30 -17.89 16.77
C ILE A 343 -3.22 -18.99 16.72
N HIS A 344 -2.00 -18.65 16.30
CA HIS A 344 -0.92 -19.63 16.15
C HIS A 344 -0.51 -20.22 17.51
N ASP A 345 -0.21 -19.36 18.47
CA ASP A 345 0.25 -19.77 19.81
C ASP A 345 -0.92 -20.04 20.77
N SER A 346 -2.03 -19.31 20.60
CA SER A 346 -3.23 -19.45 21.42
C SER A 346 -4.49 -19.22 20.60
N LYS A 347 -5.31 -20.26 20.47
CA LYS A 347 -6.61 -20.18 19.78
C LYS A 347 -7.59 -19.20 20.42
N GLU A 348 -7.39 -18.83 21.70
CA GLU A 348 -8.37 -18.06 22.47
C GLU A 348 -7.90 -16.66 22.88
N ALA A 349 -6.62 -16.32 22.68
CA ALA A 349 -6.04 -15.04 23.13
C ALA A 349 -6.78 -13.82 22.57
N TRP A 350 -7.28 -13.91 21.33
CA TRP A 350 -8.09 -12.86 20.67
C TRP A 350 -9.35 -12.46 21.46
N ARG A 351 -9.84 -13.30 22.39
CA ARG A 351 -11.04 -13.03 23.21
C ARG A 351 -10.76 -12.22 24.46
N THR A 352 -9.49 -12.09 24.83
CA THR A 352 -9.08 -11.36 26.03
C THR A 352 -9.34 -9.87 25.88
N ASP A 353 -9.42 -9.15 27.00
CA ASP A 353 -9.58 -7.69 26.98
C ASP A 353 -8.25 -7.00 26.66
N GLU A 354 -7.17 -7.65 27.08
CA GLU A 354 -5.78 -7.28 26.83
C GLU A 354 -5.49 -7.25 25.32
N GLU A 355 -5.78 -8.34 24.59
CA GLU A 355 -5.53 -8.40 23.15
C GLU A 355 -6.43 -7.42 22.37
N PHE A 356 -7.70 -7.33 22.76
CA PHE A 356 -8.65 -6.39 22.17
C PHE A 356 -8.18 -4.93 22.26
N ALA A 357 -7.58 -4.53 23.38
CA ALA A 357 -7.02 -3.19 23.54
C ALA A 357 -5.64 -3.05 22.86
N ARG A 358 -4.79 -4.08 22.92
CA ARG A 358 -3.45 -4.09 22.32
C ARG A 358 -3.50 -3.92 20.80
N GLU A 359 -4.47 -4.54 20.13
CA GLU A 359 -4.67 -4.40 18.68
C GLU A 359 -4.95 -2.95 18.24
N MET A 360 -5.44 -2.08 19.13
CA MET A 360 -5.62 -0.66 18.82
C MET A 360 -4.29 0.11 18.71
N LEU A 361 -3.19 -0.46 19.20
CA LEU A 361 -1.83 0.11 19.13
C LEU A 361 -0.92 -0.66 18.17
N ALA A 362 -1.16 -1.95 17.97
CA ALA A 362 -0.25 -2.85 17.25
C ALA A 362 -0.94 -3.86 16.34
N GLY A 363 -2.27 -3.74 16.16
CA GLY A 363 -3.06 -4.57 15.26
C GLY A 363 -3.16 -3.99 13.85
N VAL A 364 -4.23 -4.32 13.14
CA VAL A 364 -4.42 -3.94 11.73
C VAL A 364 -4.82 -2.47 11.54
N ASN A 365 -5.41 -1.83 12.55
CA ASN A 365 -5.87 -0.44 12.47
C ASN A 365 -5.35 0.43 13.63
N PRO A 366 -4.03 0.57 13.78
CA PRO A 366 -3.43 1.23 14.94
C PRO A 366 -3.50 2.76 14.85
N VAL A 367 -4.35 3.35 13.98
CA VAL A 367 -4.30 4.77 13.60
C VAL A 367 -5.54 5.58 14.00
N ILE A 368 -6.49 4.97 14.70
CA ILE A 368 -7.76 5.63 15.08
C ILE A 368 -7.80 6.01 16.56
N ILE A 369 -7.22 5.19 17.45
CA ILE A 369 -7.21 5.47 18.89
C ILE A 369 -6.66 6.87 19.18
N SER A 370 -7.31 7.56 20.12
CA SER A 370 -6.96 8.93 20.49
C SER A 370 -7.07 9.13 22.00
N LEU A 371 -6.42 10.18 22.50
CA LEU A 371 -6.55 10.61 23.89
C LEU A 371 -7.95 11.18 24.12
N LEU A 372 -8.61 10.74 25.19
CA LEU A 372 -9.88 11.30 25.61
C LEU A 372 -9.65 12.66 26.27
N LYS A 373 -10.17 13.73 25.64
CA LYS A 373 -10.00 15.11 26.13
C LYS A 373 -11.10 15.58 27.08
N ASP A 374 -12.32 15.12 26.85
CA ASP A 374 -13.51 15.52 27.60
C ASP A 374 -14.31 14.28 28.02
N PHE A 375 -14.88 14.32 29.22
CA PHE A 375 -15.79 13.28 29.70
C PHE A 375 -17.14 13.90 30.18
N PRO A 376 -18.29 13.31 29.79
CA PRO A 376 -18.44 12.19 28.84
C PRO A 376 -17.99 12.60 27.42
N PRO A 377 -17.64 11.64 26.55
CA PRO A 377 -17.30 11.93 25.16
C PRO A 377 -18.40 12.73 24.45
N LYS A 378 -18.00 13.72 23.65
CA LYS A 378 -18.91 14.60 22.89
C LYS A 378 -18.85 14.26 21.40
N SER A 379 -20.00 14.36 20.74
CA SER A 379 -20.09 14.25 19.28
C SER A 379 -19.85 15.60 18.60
N MET A 380 -19.25 15.54 17.42
CA MET A 380 -19.03 16.65 16.49
C MET A 380 -20.14 16.76 15.43
N LEU A 381 -21.13 15.87 15.44
CA LEU A 381 -22.29 15.96 14.56
C LEU A 381 -23.13 17.19 14.90
N ASP A 382 -23.72 17.82 13.88
CA ASP A 382 -24.56 19.01 14.05
C ASP A 382 -25.80 18.67 14.90
N PRO A 383 -25.95 19.24 16.12
CA PRO A 383 -27.11 18.96 16.96
C PRO A 383 -28.44 19.39 16.34
N ALA A 384 -28.44 20.32 15.38
CA ALA A 384 -29.66 20.71 14.65
C ALA A 384 -30.13 19.62 13.67
N GLU A 385 -29.21 18.79 13.16
CA GLU A 385 -29.51 17.72 12.20
C GLU A 385 -29.64 16.35 12.89
N TYR A 386 -28.86 16.10 13.95
CA TYR A 386 -28.76 14.80 14.60
C TYR A 386 -29.21 14.82 16.08
N GLY A 387 -29.68 15.94 16.62
CA GLY A 387 -30.09 16.01 18.04
C GLY A 387 -28.94 15.82 19.02
N ASN A 388 -29.24 15.39 20.25
CA ASN A 388 -28.20 15.12 21.25
C ASN A 388 -27.47 13.81 20.95
N GLN A 389 -26.20 13.93 20.57
CA GLN A 389 -25.31 12.81 20.22
C GLN A 389 -24.18 12.60 21.24
N ASN A 390 -24.25 13.27 22.39
CA ASN A 390 -23.26 13.09 23.46
C ASN A 390 -23.38 11.70 24.09
N SER A 391 -22.24 11.17 24.52
CA SER A 391 -22.14 9.81 25.07
C SER A 391 -22.97 9.64 26.34
N SER A 392 -23.59 8.46 26.46
CA SER A 392 -24.30 8.00 27.66
C SER A 392 -23.39 7.30 28.67
N ILE A 393 -22.07 7.23 28.42
CA ILE A 393 -21.13 6.67 29.38
C ILE A 393 -21.01 7.61 30.58
N SER A 394 -21.55 7.17 31.73
CA SER A 394 -21.43 7.87 33.01
C SER A 394 -20.14 7.51 33.76
N ALA A 395 -19.75 8.36 34.72
CA ALA A 395 -18.59 8.09 35.58
C ALA A 395 -18.71 6.76 36.34
N GLN A 396 -19.92 6.43 36.81
CA GLN A 396 -20.21 5.17 37.52
C GLN A 396 -19.87 3.92 36.70
N HIS A 397 -19.94 3.99 35.37
CA HIS A 397 -19.59 2.87 34.50
C HIS A 397 -18.09 2.58 34.53
N ILE A 398 -17.23 3.60 34.68
CA ILE A 398 -15.78 3.46 34.49
C ILE A 398 -14.97 3.59 35.77
N GLU A 399 -15.48 4.23 36.83
CA GLU A 399 -14.75 4.53 38.08
C GLU A 399 -14.05 3.30 38.69
N LYS A 400 -14.70 2.13 38.65
CA LYS A 400 -14.12 0.88 39.18
C LYS A 400 -12.86 0.42 38.43
N GLY A 401 -12.71 0.83 37.17
CA GLY A 401 -11.58 0.50 36.31
C GLY A 401 -10.54 1.63 36.20
N LEU A 402 -10.54 2.61 37.11
CA LEU A 402 -9.55 3.71 37.11
C LEU A 402 -8.47 3.57 38.19
N ASP A 403 -8.35 2.38 38.80
CA ASP A 403 -7.36 2.07 39.84
C ASP A 403 -7.34 3.08 41.00
N GLY A 404 -8.53 3.52 41.42
CA GLY A 404 -8.72 4.46 42.53
C GLY A 404 -8.65 5.94 42.14
N LEU A 405 -8.37 6.28 40.88
CA LEU A 405 -8.46 7.65 40.38
C LEU A 405 -9.91 8.05 40.10
N SER A 406 -10.24 9.32 40.34
CA SER A 406 -11.44 9.92 39.75
C SER A 406 -11.27 10.11 38.24
N VAL A 407 -12.40 10.22 37.51
CA VAL A 407 -12.38 10.52 36.07
C VAL A 407 -11.57 11.79 35.76
N ARG A 408 -11.71 12.83 36.59
CA ARG A 408 -10.99 14.10 36.43
C ARG A 408 -9.47 13.93 36.58
N GLU A 409 -9.03 13.12 37.55
CA GLU A 409 -7.62 12.83 37.75
C GLU A 409 -7.06 11.99 36.61
N ALA A 410 -7.81 10.99 36.14
CA ALA A 410 -7.40 10.16 35.01
C ALA A 410 -7.27 10.98 33.71
N LEU A 411 -8.19 11.92 33.44
CA LEU A 411 -8.07 12.88 32.34
C LEU A 411 -6.85 13.79 32.50
N ALA A 412 -6.66 14.39 33.69
CA ALA A 412 -5.55 15.30 33.95
C ALA A 412 -4.17 14.62 33.83
N GLN A 413 -4.11 13.31 34.11
CA GLN A 413 -2.91 12.48 33.95
C GLN A 413 -2.78 11.89 32.53
N ASN A 414 -3.68 12.23 31.59
CA ASN A 414 -3.72 11.67 30.24
C ASN A 414 -3.79 10.13 30.19
N LYS A 415 -4.53 9.52 31.12
CA LYS A 415 -4.67 8.05 31.23
C LYS A 415 -5.91 7.48 30.55
N LEU A 416 -6.78 8.33 30.00
CA LEU A 416 -8.00 7.90 29.32
C LEU A 416 -7.88 8.06 27.81
N PHE A 417 -8.21 6.99 27.09
CA PHE A 417 -8.17 6.92 25.64
C PHE A 417 -9.52 6.47 25.10
N ILE A 418 -9.74 6.72 23.81
CA ILE A 418 -10.99 6.38 23.13
C ILE A 418 -10.73 5.87 21.72
N LEU A 419 -11.42 4.79 21.37
CA LEU A 419 -11.70 4.40 19.99
C LEU A 419 -13.13 4.84 19.66
N ASP A 420 -13.27 5.87 18.81
CA ASP A 420 -14.56 6.49 18.51
C ASP A 420 -14.93 6.30 17.03
N HIS A 421 -15.90 5.41 16.77
CA HIS A 421 -16.48 5.20 15.44
C HIS A 421 -17.86 5.86 15.30
N HIS A 422 -18.33 6.55 16.33
CA HIS A 422 -19.72 6.99 16.42
C HIS A 422 -20.06 8.01 15.33
N ASP A 423 -19.30 9.09 15.24
CA ASP A 423 -19.61 10.19 14.31
C ASP A 423 -19.41 9.80 12.84
N THR A 424 -18.52 8.84 12.60
CA THR A 424 -18.29 8.27 11.26
C THR A 424 -19.51 7.46 10.79
N LEU A 425 -20.17 6.73 11.69
CA LEU A 425 -21.18 5.73 11.33
C LEU A 425 -22.62 6.19 11.56
N MET A 426 -22.87 7.04 12.56
CA MET A 426 -24.21 7.51 12.92
C MET A 426 -25.00 8.08 11.72
N PRO A 427 -24.41 8.88 10.80
CA PRO A 427 -25.14 9.40 9.64
C PRO A 427 -25.64 8.33 8.65
N TYR A 428 -25.04 7.14 8.66
CA TYR A 428 -25.37 6.05 7.74
C TYR A 428 -26.16 4.91 8.40
N LEU A 429 -26.27 4.91 9.73
CA LEU A 429 -26.71 3.75 10.49
C LEU A 429 -28.15 3.34 10.16
N SER A 430 -29.07 4.31 10.00
CA SER A 430 -30.47 4.02 9.62
C SER A 430 -30.56 3.30 8.27
N ARG A 431 -29.75 3.72 7.29
CA ARG A 431 -29.75 3.15 5.92
C ARG A 431 -29.10 1.78 5.88
N ILE A 432 -28.01 1.59 6.62
CA ILE A 432 -27.36 0.29 6.76
C ILE A 432 -28.31 -0.70 7.46
N ASN A 433 -28.91 -0.29 8.57
CA ASN A 433 -29.77 -1.16 9.36
C ASN A 433 -31.13 -1.43 8.70
N SER A 434 -31.56 -0.63 7.72
CA SER A 434 -32.75 -0.93 6.91
C SER A 434 -32.54 -2.04 5.88
N THR A 435 -31.28 -2.44 5.61
CA THR A 435 -31.00 -3.63 4.80
C THR A 435 -31.44 -4.88 5.54
N LYS A 436 -31.82 -5.95 4.82
CA LYS A 436 -32.30 -7.18 5.47
C LYS A 436 -31.15 -7.91 6.17
N GLU A 437 -29.96 -7.80 5.60
CA GLU A 437 -28.81 -8.65 5.90
C GLU A 437 -27.88 -8.07 6.95
N THR A 438 -27.92 -6.76 7.23
CA THR A 438 -26.95 -6.12 8.13
C THR A 438 -27.64 -5.39 9.27
N LYS A 439 -27.07 -5.52 10.48
CA LYS A 439 -27.40 -4.74 11.67
C LYS A 439 -26.10 -4.38 12.38
N THR A 440 -25.91 -3.10 12.65
CA THR A 440 -24.72 -2.59 13.33
C THR A 440 -25.06 -1.42 14.23
N TYR A 441 -24.11 -1.05 15.09
CA TYR A 441 -24.17 0.08 15.99
C TYR A 441 -23.08 1.09 15.61
N ALA A 442 -23.29 2.34 16.01
CA ALA A 442 -22.21 3.33 16.14
C ALA A 442 -21.54 3.09 17.49
N THR A 443 -20.24 2.77 17.49
CA THR A 443 -19.54 2.35 18.73
C THR A 443 -18.57 3.40 19.28
N ARG A 444 -18.48 3.45 20.61
CA ARG A 444 -17.37 4.11 21.33
C ARG A 444 -16.79 3.16 22.37
N THR A 445 -15.47 3.11 22.47
CA THR A 445 -14.77 2.31 23.48
C THR A 445 -13.85 3.18 24.30
N LEU A 446 -14.02 3.21 25.63
CA LEU A 446 -13.11 3.89 26.54
C LEU A 446 -12.05 2.93 27.06
N LEU A 447 -10.81 3.40 27.12
CA LEU A 447 -9.66 2.64 27.60
C LEU A 447 -8.91 3.42 28.68
N PHE A 448 -8.30 2.69 29.60
CA PHE A 448 -7.39 3.21 30.61
C PHE A 448 -5.98 2.73 30.36
N LEU A 449 -4.99 3.62 30.52
CA LEU A 449 -3.58 3.28 30.51
C LEU A 449 -3.13 2.84 31.90
N ASN A 450 -2.80 1.55 32.00
CA ASN A 450 -2.30 0.95 33.22
C ASN A 450 -0.87 1.45 33.54
N PRO A 451 -0.44 1.38 34.81
CA PRO A 451 0.93 1.72 35.19
C PRO A 451 2.02 0.86 34.51
N ASP A 452 1.67 -0.33 34.03
CA ASP A 452 2.59 -1.22 33.30
C ASP A 452 2.70 -0.88 31.80
N GLY A 453 2.04 0.18 31.33
CA GLY A 453 2.07 0.63 29.94
C GLY A 453 0.99 0.01 29.05
N THR A 454 0.23 -0.98 29.53
CA THR A 454 -0.83 -1.64 28.75
C THR A 454 -2.15 -0.87 28.78
N LEU A 455 -2.99 -1.08 27.75
CA LEU A 455 -4.35 -0.54 27.72
C LEU A 455 -5.37 -1.55 28.26
N ARG A 456 -6.33 -1.06 29.03
CA ARG A 456 -7.46 -1.84 29.54
C ARG A 456 -8.79 -1.22 29.08
N PRO A 457 -9.70 -1.98 28.43
CA PRO A 457 -11.01 -1.47 28.07
C PRO A 457 -11.88 -1.27 29.33
N LEU A 458 -12.61 -0.16 29.40
CA LEU A 458 -13.45 0.21 30.54
C LEU A 458 -14.94 0.11 30.23
N ALA A 459 -15.35 0.55 29.06
CA ALA A 459 -16.74 0.57 28.64
C ALA A 459 -16.86 0.59 27.11
N ILE A 460 -17.93 0.00 26.61
CA ILE A 460 -18.36 0.09 25.21
C ILE A 460 -19.77 0.69 25.18
N GLU A 461 -19.94 1.75 24.40
CA GLU A 461 -21.24 2.32 24.07
C GLU A 461 -21.67 1.80 22.69
N LEU A 462 -22.89 1.25 22.62
CA LEU A 462 -23.55 0.87 21.38
C LEU A 462 -24.71 1.83 21.13
N SER A 463 -24.58 2.71 20.14
CA SER A 463 -25.56 3.75 19.82
C SER A 463 -26.34 3.45 18.55
N LEU A 464 -27.63 3.77 18.57
CA LEU A 464 -28.52 3.78 17.41
C LEU A 464 -29.15 5.18 17.24
N PRO A 465 -29.51 5.60 16.02
CA PRO A 465 -30.43 6.70 15.81
C PRO A 465 -31.73 6.47 16.59
N HIS A 466 -32.29 7.54 17.14
CA HIS A 466 -33.58 7.46 17.82
C HIS A 466 -34.68 6.88 16.90
N PRO A 467 -35.61 6.05 17.41
CA PRO A 467 -36.70 5.45 16.62
C PRO A 467 -37.57 6.48 15.87
N ASP A 468 -37.79 7.65 16.49
CA ASP A 468 -38.55 8.76 15.89
C ASP A 468 -37.76 9.56 14.84
N GLY A 469 -36.51 9.17 14.56
CA GLY A 469 -35.66 9.77 13.55
C GLY A 469 -34.40 10.43 14.11
N GLN A 470 -33.37 10.57 13.27
CA GLN A 470 -32.02 10.98 13.68
C GLN A 470 -31.96 12.33 14.41
N ARG A 471 -32.90 13.25 14.14
CA ARG A 471 -32.96 14.58 14.80
C ARG A 471 -33.24 14.51 16.29
N HIS A 472 -33.71 13.37 16.79
CA HIS A 472 -34.02 13.16 18.22
C HIS A 472 -32.81 12.67 19.02
N GLY A 473 -31.63 12.53 18.42
CA GLY A 473 -30.41 12.08 19.12
C GLY A 473 -30.13 10.60 18.95
N ALA A 474 -29.20 10.11 19.77
CA ALA A 474 -28.87 8.69 19.87
C ALA A 474 -29.60 8.03 21.04
N VAL A 475 -29.97 6.76 20.86
CA VAL A 475 -30.33 5.84 21.95
C VAL A 475 -29.17 4.88 22.13
N SER A 476 -28.55 4.92 23.30
CA SER A 476 -27.33 4.16 23.60
C SER A 476 -27.55 3.12 24.70
N LYS A 477 -26.84 2.00 24.58
CA LYS A 477 -26.62 1.05 25.70
C LYS A 477 -25.12 1.00 26.01
N VAL A 478 -24.77 0.99 27.29
CA VAL A 478 -23.38 0.93 27.76
C VAL A 478 -23.12 -0.42 28.40
N PHE A 479 -22.04 -1.06 27.97
CA PHE A 479 -21.55 -2.34 28.47
C PHE A 479 -20.20 -2.14 29.14
N THR A 480 -19.94 -2.87 30.23
CA THR A 480 -18.68 -2.83 30.98
C THR A 480 -18.10 -4.25 31.09
N PRO A 481 -16.78 -4.40 31.28
CA PRO A 481 -16.14 -5.70 31.39
C PRO A 481 -16.77 -6.60 32.45
N ALA A 482 -17.04 -7.85 32.08
CA ALA A 482 -17.54 -8.89 32.97
C ALA A 482 -16.81 -10.20 32.71
N LYS A 483 -16.50 -10.96 33.78
CA LYS A 483 -15.67 -12.18 33.69
C LYS A 483 -16.47 -13.47 33.56
N SER A 484 -17.75 -13.47 33.92
CA SER A 484 -18.60 -14.67 33.93
C SER A 484 -20.06 -14.30 33.67
N GLY A 485 -20.90 -15.31 33.41
CA GLY A 485 -22.34 -15.14 33.25
C GLY A 485 -22.74 -14.52 31.91
N ILE A 486 -24.01 -14.11 31.85
CA ILE A 486 -24.59 -13.50 30.65
C ILE A 486 -23.96 -12.14 30.35
N GLU A 487 -23.49 -11.44 31.38
CA GLU A 487 -22.81 -10.16 31.29
C GLU A 487 -21.49 -10.30 30.53
N ASN A 488 -20.73 -11.37 30.73
CA ASN A 488 -19.52 -11.65 29.93
C ASN A 488 -19.87 -11.94 28.48
N ALA A 489 -20.93 -12.70 28.20
CA ALA A 489 -21.38 -12.95 26.84
C ALA A 489 -21.79 -11.64 26.13
N LEU A 490 -22.51 -10.76 26.82
CA LEU A 490 -22.88 -9.42 26.33
C LEU A 490 -21.65 -8.53 26.10
N TRP A 491 -20.66 -8.59 27.00
CA TRP A 491 -19.40 -7.87 26.85
C TRP A 491 -18.62 -8.33 25.61
N GLN A 492 -18.48 -9.64 25.41
CA GLN A 492 -17.83 -10.20 24.22
C GLN A 492 -18.59 -9.82 22.93
N LEU A 493 -19.91 -9.77 22.95
CA LEU A 493 -20.72 -9.30 21.83
C LEU A 493 -20.52 -7.80 21.56
N ALA A 494 -20.42 -6.98 22.61
CA ALA A 494 -20.13 -5.55 22.48
C ALA A 494 -18.74 -5.33 21.83
N LYS A 495 -17.72 -6.10 22.24
CA LYS A 495 -16.40 -6.09 21.58
C LYS A 495 -16.49 -6.49 20.11
N ALA A 496 -17.27 -7.53 19.78
CA ALA A 496 -17.48 -7.93 18.39
C ALA A 496 -18.08 -6.81 17.53
N TYR A 497 -19.05 -6.03 18.04
CA TYR A 497 -19.59 -4.87 17.32
C TYR A 497 -18.54 -3.77 17.11
N VAL A 498 -17.68 -3.50 18.11
CA VAL A 498 -16.56 -2.58 17.95
C VAL A 498 -15.63 -3.07 16.85
N THR A 499 -15.27 -4.35 16.84
CA THR A 499 -14.38 -4.91 15.82
C THR A 499 -15.01 -4.93 14.42
N VAL A 500 -16.33 -5.10 14.30
CA VAL A 500 -17.05 -4.95 13.02
C VAL A 500 -16.96 -3.52 12.50
N ASN A 501 -17.18 -2.53 13.37
CA ASN A 501 -17.01 -1.12 13.04
C ASN A 501 -15.57 -0.84 12.60
N ASP A 502 -14.60 -1.24 13.43
CA ASP A 502 -13.19 -0.96 13.22
C ASP A 502 -12.66 -1.62 11.94
N SER A 503 -13.04 -2.87 11.66
CA SER A 503 -12.68 -3.56 10.42
C SER A 503 -13.22 -2.86 9.17
N GLY A 504 -14.49 -2.41 9.21
CA GLY A 504 -15.07 -1.69 8.07
C GLY A 504 -14.47 -0.31 7.86
N VAL A 505 -14.21 0.42 8.95
CA VAL A 505 -13.49 1.72 8.92
C VAL A 505 -12.05 1.51 8.45
N HIS A 506 -11.37 0.49 8.91
CA HIS A 506 -10.02 0.14 8.48
C HIS A 506 -9.98 -0.09 6.97
N GLN A 507 -10.76 -1.04 6.45
CA GLN A 507 -10.71 -1.41 5.03
C GLN A 507 -11.05 -0.25 4.10
N LEU A 508 -12.09 0.51 4.44
CA LEU A 508 -12.62 1.56 3.60
C LEU A 508 -11.87 2.89 3.75
N ILE A 509 -11.52 3.27 4.98
CA ILE A 509 -11.03 4.61 5.31
C ILE A 509 -9.52 4.57 5.55
N SER A 510 -9.05 3.83 6.55
CA SER A 510 -7.61 3.81 6.89
C SER A 510 -6.75 3.23 5.77
N HIS A 511 -7.25 2.19 5.11
CA HIS A 511 -6.63 1.51 4.00
C HIS A 511 -7.05 2.18 2.68
N PHE A 512 -8.20 1.83 2.09
CA PHE A 512 -8.52 2.27 0.72
C PHE A 512 -8.47 3.80 0.52
N LEU A 513 -9.18 4.59 1.34
CA LEU A 513 -9.21 6.05 1.15
C LEU A 513 -7.85 6.68 1.43
N LYS A 514 -7.28 6.47 2.62
CA LYS A 514 -6.07 7.18 3.09
C LYS A 514 -4.76 6.63 2.50
N THR A 515 -4.79 5.52 1.77
CA THR A 515 -3.64 5.04 0.98
C THR A 515 -3.96 5.08 -0.51
N HIS A 516 -4.73 4.11 -1.00
CA HIS A 516 -4.97 3.85 -2.42
C HIS A 516 -5.56 5.06 -3.15
N ALA A 517 -6.66 5.62 -2.66
CA ALA A 517 -7.38 6.67 -3.37
C ALA A 517 -6.63 8.01 -3.33
N VAL A 518 -6.02 8.38 -2.21
CA VAL A 518 -5.31 9.67 -2.08
C VAL A 518 -3.97 9.71 -2.79
N ILE A 519 -3.28 8.57 -2.96
CA ILE A 519 -1.97 8.54 -3.62
C ILE A 519 -2.07 8.59 -5.15
N GLU A 520 -3.13 8.00 -5.75
CA GLU A 520 -3.29 7.91 -7.21
C GLU A 520 -3.24 9.28 -7.94
N PRO A 521 -3.84 10.38 -7.42
CA PRO A 521 -3.68 11.72 -7.99
C PRO A 521 -2.23 12.19 -8.10
N PHE A 522 -1.35 11.80 -7.17
CA PHE A 522 0.08 12.15 -7.20
C PHE A 522 0.81 11.35 -8.27
N VAL A 523 0.51 10.06 -8.43
CA VAL A 523 1.05 9.23 -9.53
C VAL A 523 0.74 9.86 -10.89
N ILE A 524 -0.52 10.25 -11.09
CA ILE A 524 -0.99 10.88 -12.32
C ILE A 524 -0.30 12.24 -12.52
N ALA A 525 -0.17 13.06 -11.47
CA ALA A 525 0.43 14.37 -11.58
C ALA A 525 1.93 14.32 -11.90
N THR A 526 2.67 13.45 -11.22
CA THR A 526 4.11 13.27 -11.40
C THR A 526 4.42 12.90 -12.85
N ASN A 527 3.73 11.88 -13.39
CA ASN A 527 3.93 11.46 -14.78
C ASN A 527 3.44 12.50 -15.82
N ARG A 528 2.49 13.39 -15.47
CA ARG A 528 1.99 14.43 -16.37
C ARG A 528 2.85 15.70 -16.41
N GLN A 529 3.59 15.98 -15.34
CA GLN A 529 4.19 17.31 -15.10
C GLN A 529 5.70 17.27 -14.92
N LEU A 530 6.26 16.16 -14.42
CA LEU A 530 7.69 16.01 -14.18
C LEU A 530 8.27 15.04 -15.21
N SER A 531 9.28 15.47 -15.96
CA SER A 531 10.00 14.61 -16.88
C SER A 531 10.66 13.43 -16.15
N ALA A 532 10.86 12.30 -16.83
CA ALA A 532 11.60 11.16 -16.29
C ALA A 532 13.03 11.51 -15.82
N VAL A 533 13.64 12.58 -16.36
CA VAL A 533 14.96 13.07 -15.93
C VAL A 533 14.92 14.03 -14.74
N HIS A 534 13.72 14.44 -14.30
CA HIS A 534 13.55 15.40 -13.21
C HIS A 534 13.91 14.75 -11.87
N PRO A 535 14.67 15.42 -10.98
CA PRO A 535 15.09 14.83 -9.70
C PRO A 535 13.91 14.36 -8.84
N VAL A 536 12.88 15.21 -8.69
CA VAL A 536 11.66 14.82 -7.96
C VAL A 536 10.90 13.67 -8.65
N HIS A 537 10.93 13.53 -9.97
CA HIS A 537 10.32 12.35 -10.62
C HIS A 537 11.06 11.07 -10.22
N LYS A 538 12.40 11.08 -10.28
CA LYS A 538 13.24 9.94 -9.89
C LYS A 538 13.11 9.59 -8.41
N LEU A 539 12.96 10.59 -7.55
CA LEU A 539 12.72 10.39 -6.11
C LEU A 539 11.38 9.69 -5.86
N LEU A 540 10.31 10.07 -6.58
CA LEU A 540 8.95 9.65 -6.26
C LEU A 540 8.47 8.42 -7.01
N SER A 541 8.92 8.19 -8.24
CA SER A 541 8.41 7.11 -9.10
C SER A 541 8.53 5.71 -8.48
N PRO A 542 9.57 5.34 -7.70
CA PRO A 542 9.64 4.03 -7.07
C PRO A 542 8.50 3.77 -6.08
N HIS A 543 8.00 4.83 -5.42
CA HIS A 543 6.92 4.75 -4.43
C HIS A 543 5.52 4.62 -5.06
N TYR A 544 5.41 4.75 -6.38
CA TYR A 544 4.13 4.65 -7.10
C TYR A 544 3.89 3.29 -7.74
N ARG A 545 4.94 2.47 -7.79
CA ARG A 545 4.93 1.16 -8.44
C ARG A 545 3.64 0.41 -8.09
N ASP A 546 2.97 -0.09 -9.12
CA ASP A 546 1.80 -0.98 -9.03
C ASP A 546 0.50 -0.31 -8.51
N THR A 547 0.53 0.96 -8.09
CA THR A 547 -0.61 1.67 -7.49
C THR A 547 -1.78 1.83 -8.46
N MET A 548 -1.54 2.36 -9.67
CA MET A 548 -2.63 2.61 -10.62
C MET A 548 -3.30 1.31 -11.04
N ASN A 549 -2.51 0.24 -11.24
CA ASN A 549 -3.03 -1.05 -11.67
C ASN A 549 -3.86 -1.73 -10.56
N ILE A 550 -3.39 -1.77 -9.31
CA ILE A 550 -4.19 -2.33 -8.21
C ILE A 550 -5.48 -1.53 -8.00
N ASN A 551 -5.43 -0.20 -8.11
CA ASN A 551 -6.61 0.64 -7.97
C ASN A 551 -7.62 0.41 -9.10
N ALA A 552 -7.15 0.28 -10.35
CA ALA A 552 -8.02 -0.02 -11.48
C ALA A 552 -8.71 -1.38 -11.33
N LEU A 553 -7.97 -2.41 -10.90
CA LEU A 553 -8.53 -3.72 -10.58
C LEU A 553 -9.53 -3.63 -9.43
N ALA A 554 -9.21 -2.91 -8.35
CA ALA A 554 -10.11 -2.70 -7.22
C ALA A 554 -11.43 -2.07 -7.68
N ARG A 555 -11.40 -1.06 -8.55
CA ARG A 555 -12.60 -0.48 -9.16
C ARG A 555 -13.40 -1.49 -9.98
N GLN A 556 -12.78 -2.50 -10.58
CA GLN A 556 -13.51 -3.52 -11.35
C GLN A 556 -14.07 -4.67 -10.51
N ILE A 557 -13.40 -5.09 -9.42
CA ILE A 557 -13.79 -6.34 -8.73
C ILE A 557 -14.08 -6.17 -7.24
N LEU A 558 -13.52 -5.14 -6.59
CA LEU A 558 -13.54 -5.00 -5.14
C LEU A 558 -14.60 -4.00 -4.68
N ILE A 559 -14.51 -2.75 -5.16
CA ILE A 559 -15.29 -1.60 -4.63
C ILE A 559 -16.46 -1.18 -5.55
N ASN A 560 -16.70 -1.92 -6.63
CA ASN A 560 -17.85 -1.68 -7.51
C ASN A 560 -19.17 -2.14 -6.88
N ALA A 561 -20.28 -1.72 -7.49
CA ALA A 561 -21.61 -2.21 -7.18
C ALA A 561 -21.63 -3.75 -7.20
N GLY A 562 -22.01 -4.35 -6.08
CA GLY A 562 -22.04 -5.79 -5.89
C GLY A 562 -20.66 -6.46 -5.95
N GLY A 563 -19.57 -5.71 -5.80
CA GLY A 563 -18.20 -6.22 -5.68
C GLY A 563 -17.92 -6.85 -4.31
N ILE A 564 -16.69 -7.31 -4.10
CA ILE A 564 -16.30 -8.04 -2.88
C ILE A 564 -16.55 -7.20 -1.61
N LEU A 565 -16.15 -5.92 -1.60
CA LEU A 565 -16.26 -5.06 -0.41
C LEU A 565 -17.72 -4.86 0.01
N GLU A 566 -18.62 -4.58 -0.94
CA GLU A 566 -20.04 -4.38 -0.64
C GLU A 566 -20.73 -5.66 -0.14
N ARG A 567 -20.18 -6.84 -0.46
CA ARG A 567 -20.76 -8.13 -0.03
C ARG A 567 -20.27 -8.56 1.34
N THR A 568 -19.08 -8.15 1.76
CA THR A 568 -18.39 -8.70 2.93
C THR A 568 -18.25 -7.72 4.09
N VAL A 569 -18.41 -6.42 3.85
CA VAL A 569 -18.24 -5.38 4.88
C VAL A 569 -19.57 -4.68 5.14
N PHE A 570 -19.86 -4.38 6.42
CA PHE A 570 -21.17 -3.91 6.88
C PHE A 570 -21.74 -2.66 6.16
N PRO A 571 -20.96 -1.69 5.63
CA PRO A 571 -21.54 -0.54 4.94
C PRO A 571 -22.27 -0.93 3.64
N GLY A 572 -21.95 -2.10 3.08
CA GLY A 572 -22.55 -2.61 1.86
C GLY A 572 -22.51 -1.59 0.72
N ARG A 573 -23.66 -1.38 0.07
CA ARG A 573 -23.82 -0.41 -1.03
C ARG A 573 -23.52 1.05 -0.69
N TYR A 574 -23.40 1.39 0.60
CA TYR A 574 -23.13 2.75 1.06
C TYR A 574 -21.64 2.98 1.36
N ALA A 575 -20.78 1.96 1.20
CA ALA A 575 -19.37 2.04 1.56
C ALA A 575 -18.66 3.23 0.88
N MET A 576 -18.72 3.29 -0.44
CA MET A 576 -17.92 4.27 -1.19
C MET A 576 -18.40 5.71 -0.96
N GLU A 577 -19.70 5.95 -0.84
CA GLU A 577 -20.23 7.28 -0.49
C GLU A 577 -19.88 7.68 0.95
N MET A 578 -19.88 6.74 1.91
CA MET A 578 -19.43 7.00 3.29
C MET A 578 -17.96 7.43 3.32
N SER A 579 -17.10 6.79 2.52
CA SER A 579 -15.70 7.21 2.40
C SER A 579 -15.56 8.63 1.83
N ALA A 580 -16.45 9.07 0.93
CA ALA A 580 -16.45 10.41 0.38
C ALA A 580 -16.87 11.48 1.41
N VAL A 581 -17.81 11.14 2.29
CA VAL A 581 -18.18 12.02 3.41
C VAL A 581 -17.00 12.18 4.37
N VAL A 582 -16.30 11.09 4.70
CA VAL A 582 -15.08 11.16 5.55
C VAL A 582 -13.97 11.95 4.86
N TYR A 583 -13.81 11.82 3.55
CA TYR A 583 -12.82 12.58 2.79
C TYR A 583 -13.01 14.11 2.92
N ARG A 584 -14.23 14.58 3.22
CA ARG A 584 -14.51 16.00 3.42
C ARG A 584 -13.64 16.62 4.53
N SER A 585 -13.27 15.87 5.56
CA SER A 585 -12.41 16.36 6.67
C SER A 585 -10.95 15.94 6.52
N TRP A 586 -10.57 15.32 5.40
CA TRP A 586 -9.18 14.93 5.14
C TRP A 586 -8.29 16.14 4.89
N VAL A 587 -7.10 16.14 5.49
CA VAL A 587 -6.10 17.20 5.43
C VAL A 587 -4.73 16.59 5.19
N PHE A 588 -4.13 16.89 4.03
CA PHE A 588 -2.84 16.33 3.61
C PHE A 588 -1.72 16.52 4.64
N THR A 589 -1.58 17.73 5.20
CA THR A 589 -0.50 18.05 6.15
C THR A 589 -0.65 17.34 7.50
N GLU A 590 -1.81 16.74 7.78
CA GLU A 590 -2.06 15.96 8.99
C GLU A 590 -1.82 14.46 8.77
N GLN A 591 -1.39 14.03 7.57
CA GLN A 591 -1.11 12.62 7.30
C GLN A 591 0.32 12.22 7.67
N GLY A 592 1.22 13.17 7.92
CA GLY A 592 2.55 12.87 8.45
C GLY A 592 2.46 12.34 9.87
N LEU A 593 3.20 11.26 10.19
CA LEU A 593 3.06 10.56 11.48
C LEU A 593 3.18 11.49 12.70
N PRO A 594 4.18 12.40 12.77
CA PRO A 594 4.28 13.33 13.90
C PRO A 594 3.04 14.22 14.07
N ALA A 595 2.48 14.71 12.97
CA ALA A 595 1.30 15.58 12.98
C ALA A 595 0.03 14.80 13.37
N ASP A 596 -0.12 13.57 12.87
CA ASP A 596 -1.22 12.68 13.21
C ASP A 596 -1.21 12.31 14.71
N LEU A 597 -0.05 11.89 15.25
CA LEU A 597 0.08 11.55 16.67
C LEU A 597 -0.25 12.73 17.58
N LEU A 598 0.22 13.93 17.24
CA LEU A 598 -0.14 15.17 17.97
C LEU A 598 -1.64 15.48 17.87
N LYS A 599 -2.24 15.32 16.68
CA LYS A 599 -3.67 15.58 16.45
C LYS A 599 -4.54 14.66 17.29
N ARG A 600 -4.23 13.35 17.30
CA ARG A 600 -4.92 12.34 18.12
C ARG A 600 -4.59 12.45 19.61
N GLY A 601 -3.60 13.27 19.97
CA GLY A 601 -3.15 13.43 21.36
C GLY A 601 -2.36 12.23 21.86
N MET A 602 -1.82 11.40 20.97
CA MET A 602 -0.99 10.24 21.32
C MET A 602 0.47 10.62 21.63
N ALA A 603 0.86 11.86 21.31
CA ALA A 603 2.16 12.41 21.62
C ALA A 603 2.04 13.88 22.02
N VAL A 604 3.08 14.39 22.67
CA VAL A 604 3.29 15.81 22.92
C VAL A 604 4.63 16.24 22.32
N LYS A 605 4.77 17.53 22.01
CA LYS A 605 6.06 18.07 21.56
C LYS A 605 7.07 18.02 22.70
N ASP A 606 8.25 17.52 22.39
CA ASP A 606 9.36 17.45 23.34
C ASP A 606 10.68 17.62 22.59
N SER A 607 11.30 18.80 22.73
CA SER A 607 12.55 19.12 22.01
C SER A 607 13.76 18.34 22.50
N THR A 608 13.66 17.61 23.63
CA THR A 608 14.78 16.79 24.13
C THR A 608 14.81 15.40 23.49
N GLN A 609 13.75 14.99 22.80
CA GLN A 609 13.67 13.71 22.10
C GLN A 609 14.19 13.84 20.67
N SER A 610 14.82 12.80 20.13
CA SER A 610 15.32 12.76 18.74
C SER A 610 14.19 13.01 17.73
N SER A 611 13.04 12.37 17.94
CA SER A 611 11.81 12.55 17.15
C SER A 611 11.09 13.89 17.39
N LYS A 612 11.60 14.72 18.32
CA LYS A 612 10.98 15.96 18.81
C LYS A 612 9.59 15.75 19.45
N LEU A 613 9.24 14.50 19.74
CA LEU A 613 7.97 14.07 20.30
C LEU A 613 8.20 13.13 21.46
N ARG A 614 7.34 13.22 22.47
CA ARG A 614 7.21 12.22 23.52
C ARG A 614 5.84 11.57 23.43
N LEU A 615 5.81 10.25 23.28
CA LEU A 615 4.57 9.48 23.25
C LEU A 615 3.90 9.50 24.64
N LEU A 616 2.57 9.48 24.67
CA LEU A 616 1.81 9.32 25.92
C LEU A 616 1.68 7.86 26.33
N ILE A 617 1.78 6.96 25.37
CA ILE A 617 1.93 5.51 25.58
C ILE A 617 3.32 5.18 25.05
N GLU A 618 4.27 4.91 25.95
CA GLU A 618 5.67 4.68 25.59
C GLU A 618 5.82 3.45 24.69
N ASP A 619 5.14 2.34 25.04
CA ASP A 619 5.06 1.13 24.23
C ASP A 619 3.82 1.16 23.31
N TYR A 620 3.85 2.05 22.33
CA TYR A 620 2.90 2.09 21.21
C TYR A 620 3.63 1.63 19.94
N PRO A 621 3.64 0.32 19.61
CA PRO A 621 4.56 -0.24 18.62
C PRO A 621 4.49 0.42 17.24
N TYR A 622 3.28 0.70 16.73
CA TYR A 622 3.13 1.43 15.47
C TYR A 622 3.78 2.81 15.47
N ALA A 623 3.64 3.57 16.57
CA ALA A 623 4.18 4.92 16.66
C ALA A 623 5.69 4.90 16.89
N VAL A 624 6.19 3.98 17.72
CA VAL A 624 7.63 3.81 17.98
C VAL A 624 8.35 3.45 16.67
N ASP A 625 7.95 2.36 16.03
CA ASP A 625 8.58 1.91 14.77
C ASP A 625 8.36 2.95 13.66
N GLY A 626 7.16 3.52 13.58
CA GLY A 626 6.80 4.48 12.55
C GLY A 626 7.60 5.78 12.62
N LEU A 627 7.96 6.26 13.82
CA LEU A 627 8.74 7.49 13.98
C LEU A 627 10.20 7.32 13.54
N GLU A 628 10.77 6.13 13.72
CA GLU A 628 12.10 5.80 13.21
C GLU A 628 12.11 5.79 11.68
N ILE A 629 11.15 5.10 11.07
CA ILE A 629 11.01 5.07 9.60
C ILE A 629 10.73 6.48 9.04
N TRP A 630 9.88 7.25 9.70
CA TRP A 630 9.60 8.63 9.30
C TRP A 630 10.87 9.49 9.30
N SER A 631 11.67 9.38 10.35
CA SER A 631 12.90 10.18 10.49
C SER A 631 13.92 9.81 9.41
N ALA A 632 14.10 8.52 9.12
CA ALA A 632 14.98 8.06 8.05
C ALA A 632 14.54 8.56 6.66
N ILE A 633 13.24 8.56 6.37
CA ILE A 633 12.73 9.09 5.10
C ILE A 633 12.88 10.62 5.04
N GLU A 634 12.61 11.33 6.13
CA GLU A 634 12.79 12.78 6.22
C GLU A 634 14.25 13.18 5.93
N GLU A 635 15.21 12.49 6.54
CA GLU A 635 16.64 12.71 6.32
C GLU A 635 17.05 12.44 4.87
N TRP A 636 16.70 11.27 4.33
CA TRP A 636 16.97 10.91 2.93
C TRP A 636 16.43 11.95 1.95
N VAL A 637 15.16 12.35 2.10
CA VAL A 637 14.51 13.32 1.21
C VAL A 637 15.17 14.70 1.33
N ALA A 638 15.53 15.12 2.55
CA ALA A 638 16.19 16.40 2.78
C ALA A 638 17.57 16.45 2.11
N GLU A 639 18.39 15.41 2.28
CA GLU A 639 19.71 15.31 1.65
C GLU A 639 19.61 15.25 0.13
N TYR A 640 18.73 14.39 -0.41
CA TYR A 640 18.51 14.28 -1.85
C TYR A 640 18.09 15.61 -2.46
N CYS A 641 17.13 16.31 -1.83
CA CYS A 641 16.65 17.60 -2.34
C CYS A 641 17.73 18.68 -2.26
N ALA A 642 18.62 18.65 -1.26
CA ALA A 642 19.70 19.63 -1.11
C ALA A 642 20.73 19.57 -2.26
N ILE A 643 20.90 18.41 -2.91
CA ILE A 643 21.77 18.24 -4.08
C ILE A 643 21.30 19.11 -5.25
N TYR A 644 19.98 19.14 -5.50
CA TYR A 644 19.40 19.80 -6.68
C TYR A 644 18.82 21.18 -6.38
N TYR A 645 18.41 21.44 -5.14
CA TYR A 645 17.76 22.68 -4.73
C TYR A 645 18.54 23.38 -3.61
N PRO A 646 19.68 24.02 -3.94
CA PRO A 646 20.51 24.72 -2.95
C PRO A 646 19.84 25.98 -2.39
N SER A 647 18.73 26.45 -2.96
CA SER A 647 17.96 27.56 -2.39
C SER A 647 16.48 27.51 -2.78
N ASP A 648 15.67 28.22 -2.00
CA ASP A 648 14.24 28.41 -2.25
C ASP A 648 13.96 29.03 -3.63
N ASP A 649 14.87 29.83 -4.16
CA ASP A 649 14.68 30.51 -5.44
C ASP A 649 14.80 29.55 -6.61
N VAL A 650 15.67 28.53 -6.53
CA VAL A 650 15.74 27.44 -7.52
C VAL A 650 14.40 26.70 -7.59
N VAL A 651 13.74 26.54 -6.45
CA VAL A 651 12.50 25.78 -6.30
C VAL A 651 11.31 26.55 -6.86
N LYS A 652 11.29 27.86 -6.61
CA LYS A 652 10.31 28.77 -7.22
C LYS A 652 10.49 28.87 -8.73
N ALA A 653 11.73 28.79 -9.21
CA ALA A 653 12.07 28.85 -10.63
C ALA A 653 11.77 27.54 -11.39
N ASP A 654 11.63 26.41 -10.69
CA ASP A 654 11.33 25.11 -11.28
C ASP A 654 9.90 25.03 -11.82
N VAL A 655 9.74 25.30 -13.12
CA VAL A 655 8.45 25.35 -13.79
C VAL A 655 7.71 24.00 -13.80
N GLU A 656 8.41 22.87 -13.82
CA GLU A 656 7.78 21.55 -13.81
C GLU A 656 7.20 21.26 -12.42
N LEU A 657 7.99 21.52 -11.37
CA LEU A 657 7.56 21.37 -9.98
C LEU A 657 6.39 22.31 -9.64
N GLN A 658 6.43 23.57 -10.08
CA GLN A 658 5.35 24.54 -9.83
C GLN A 658 4.04 24.14 -10.54
N HIS A 659 4.11 23.60 -11.76
CA HIS A 659 2.94 23.08 -12.46
C HIS A 659 2.39 21.80 -11.82
N GLY A 660 3.27 20.91 -11.36
CA GLY A 660 2.94 19.71 -10.58
C GLY A 660 2.18 20.03 -9.30
N GLY A 661 2.77 20.85 -8.42
CA GLY A 661 2.20 21.20 -7.13
C GLY A 661 0.84 21.89 -7.21
N ARG A 662 0.66 22.84 -8.15
CA ARG A 662 -0.64 23.53 -8.34
C ARG A 662 -1.73 22.59 -8.82
N ARG A 663 -1.40 21.63 -9.69
CA ARG A 663 -2.38 20.64 -10.18
C ARG A 663 -2.69 19.60 -9.12
N CYS A 664 -1.71 19.00 -8.44
CA CYS A 664 -1.95 18.09 -7.31
C CYS A 664 -2.90 18.72 -6.28
N ALA A 665 -2.61 19.95 -5.84
CA ALA A 665 -3.45 20.66 -4.88
C ALA A 665 -4.88 20.86 -5.39
N SER A 666 -5.06 21.23 -6.67
CA SER A 666 -6.40 21.42 -7.26
C SER A 666 -7.20 20.12 -7.44
N TRP A 667 -6.53 19.01 -7.80
CA TRP A 667 -7.19 17.74 -8.16
C TRP A 667 -7.34 16.79 -6.97
N ALA A 668 -6.39 16.79 -6.03
CA ALA A 668 -6.54 16.09 -4.77
C ALA A 668 -7.67 16.75 -3.95
N THR A 669 -7.68 18.08 -3.80
CA THR A 669 -8.65 18.74 -2.90
C THR A 669 -10.04 18.96 -3.49
N GLY A 670 -10.27 18.63 -4.77
CA GLY A 670 -11.58 18.75 -5.43
C GLY A 670 -12.21 20.13 -5.24
N THR A 671 -11.82 21.12 -6.06
CA THR A 671 -12.50 22.44 -6.11
C THR A 671 -12.66 23.16 -4.76
N ARG A 672 -11.69 23.10 -3.84
CA ARG A 672 -11.68 24.03 -2.68
C ARG A 672 -11.24 25.42 -3.12
N ARG A 673 -12.18 26.17 -3.69
CA ARG A 673 -12.03 27.59 -3.98
C ARG A 673 -13.30 28.36 -3.61
N THR A 674 -13.63 28.42 -2.31
CA THR A 674 -14.61 29.40 -1.80
C THR A 674 -14.16 30.03 -0.48
N SER A 675 -13.87 31.33 -0.60
CA SER A 675 -14.05 32.43 0.36
C SER A 675 -14.61 32.08 1.74
N HIS A 676 -13.74 31.91 2.74
CA HIS A 676 -13.94 32.49 4.08
C HIS A 676 -12.65 33.20 4.45
N GLY A 677 -12.75 34.49 4.75
CA GLY A 677 -11.60 35.33 5.10
C GLY A 677 -10.93 34.82 6.36
N GLY A 678 -9.70 34.33 6.23
CA GLY A 678 -8.92 33.84 7.37
C GLY A 678 -7.81 32.89 6.93
N ARG A 679 -6.69 33.45 6.48
CA ARG A 679 -5.44 32.80 6.05
C ARG A 679 -5.57 32.05 4.72
N ARG A 680 -4.87 32.57 3.71
CA ARG A 680 -4.45 31.83 2.51
C ARG A 680 -3.96 30.45 2.98
N CYS A 681 -4.28 29.38 2.26
CA CYS A 681 -3.49 28.15 2.35
C CYS A 681 -2.03 28.60 2.41
N GLY A 682 -1.34 28.29 3.52
CA GLY A 682 0.06 28.65 3.69
C GLY A 682 0.80 28.25 2.42
N PRO A 683 1.82 29.02 1.99
CA PRO A 683 2.55 28.71 0.77
C PRO A 683 2.87 27.22 0.80
N CYS A 684 2.51 26.49 -0.26
CA CYS A 684 3.19 25.24 -0.60
C CYS A 684 4.67 25.53 -0.35
N PRO A 685 5.33 24.85 0.61
CA PRO A 685 6.57 25.35 1.17
C PRO A 685 7.49 25.66 0.01
N THR A 686 7.79 26.95 -0.17
CA THR A 686 8.58 27.48 -1.28
C THR A 686 10.06 27.12 -1.11
N SER A 687 10.33 26.08 -0.34
CA SER A 687 11.60 25.58 0.16
C SER A 687 11.47 24.06 0.38
N PRO A 688 12.24 23.23 -0.35
CA PRO A 688 12.39 21.80 -0.08
C PRO A 688 13.01 21.55 1.28
N ARG A 689 13.76 22.52 1.84
CA ARG A 689 14.27 22.45 3.22
C ARG A 689 13.16 22.50 4.27
N HIS A 690 11.95 22.89 3.87
CA HIS A 690 10.75 22.93 4.71
C HIS A 690 9.55 22.23 4.06
N ALA A 691 9.77 21.45 2.99
CA ALA A 691 8.73 20.60 2.42
C ALA A 691 8.50 19.44 3.37
N PRO A 692 7.26 19.19 3.84
CA PRO A 692 7.02 18.06 4.71
C PRO A 692 7.43 16.77 3.99
N PRO A 693 8.04 15.80 4.71
CA PRO A 693 8.42 14.48 4.19
C PRO A 693 7.28 13.74 3.48
N SER A 694 6.04 14.18 3.68
CA SER A 694 4.82 13.70 3.01
C SER A 694 4.83 13.78 1.48
N PHE A 695 5.77 14.52 0.86
CA PHE A 695 5.92 14.48 -0.60
C PHE A 695 6.69 13.26 -1.08
N GLY A 696 7.68 12.77 -0.32
CA GLY A 696 8.50 11.58 -0.62
C GLY A 696 8.10 10.31 0.14
N SER A 697 7.29 10.44 1.20
CA SER A 697 6.79 9.32 1.99
C SER A 697 5.37 8.98 1.53
N PRO A 698 5.07 7.73 1.14
CA PRO A 698 3.68 7.29 1.16
C PRO A 698 3.19 7.45 2.63
N PRO A 699 1.96 7.93 2.89
CA PRO A 699 1.51 8.24 4.24
C PRO A 699 1.73 7.01 5.13
N PRO A 700 2.26 7.09 6.36
CA PRO A 700 2.63 5.92 7.19
C PRO A 700 1.55 4.83 7.34
N SER A 701 0.29 5.14 7.02
CA SER A 701 -0.78 4.16 6.75
C SER A 701 -0.51 3.20 5.58
N THR A 702 0.54 3.40 4.78
CA THR A 702 0.92 2.64 3.59
C THR A 702 1.96 1.56 3.87
N LEU A 703 2.37 1.34 5.12
CA LEU A 703 3.09 0.12 5.48
C LEU A 703 2.03 -0.95 5.74
N PRO A 704 1.69 -1.80 4.74
CA PRO A 704 0.78 -2.89 5.01
C PRO A 704 1.59 -3.94 5.75
N ARG A 705 1.40 -4.07 7.07
CA ARG A 705 1.52 -5.42 7.62
C ARG A 705 0.37 -6.19 7.00
N THR A 706 0.70 -7.08 6.07
CA THR A 706 -0.23 -8.08 5.55
C THR A 706 -0.55 -9.08 6.66
N SER A 707 -1.36 -8.65 7.63
CA SER A 707 -2.13 -9.56 8.48
C SER A 707 -3.52 -9.65 7.87
N GLY A 708 -3.98 -10.87 7.62
CA GLY A 708 -5.26 -11.14 6.98
C GLY A 708 -6.37 -10.24 7.50
N SER A 709 -6.95 -9.47 6.60
CA SER A 709 -8.15 -8.67 6.84
C SER A 709 -9.35 -9.59 7.00
N THR A 710 -9.40 -10.35 8.08
CA THR A 710 -10.57 -11.09 8.52
C THR A 710 -10.33 -11.43 9.98
N LEU A 711 -10.91 -10.64 10.88
CA LEU A 711 -11.31 -11.24 12.14
C LEU A 711 -12.19 -12.44 11.80
N MET A 712 -11.86 -13.58 12.40
CA MET A 712 -12.65 -14.81 12.49
C MET A 712 -14.15 -14.51 12.45
N ARG A 713 -14.74 -14.47 11.25
CA ARG A 713 -16.13 -14.11 10.94
C ARG A 713 -16.69 -12.89 11.70
N GLY A 714 -17.08 -11.87 10.93
CA GLY A 714 -18.26 -11.10 11.33
C GLY A 714 -19.41 -12.07 11.58
N ILE A 715 -20.07 -11.96 12.72
CA ILE A 715 -21.32 -12.67 12.98
C ILE A 715 -22.23 -12.42 11.78
N SER A 716 -22.57 -13.49 11.07
CA SER A 716 -23.44 -13.46 9.92
C SER A 716 -24.83 -12.99 10.35
N ARG A 717 -25.30 -11.94 9.66
CA ARG A 717 -26.64 -11.71 9.10
C ARG A 717 -27.91 -11.89 9.93
N THR A 718 -27.86 -12.22 11.20
CA THR A 718 -29.05 -12.23 12.07
C THR A 718 -28.70 -11.57 13.40
N GLY A 719 -29.37 -10.46 13.69
CA GLY A 719 -29.47 -10.01 15.08
C GLY A 719 -30.19 -11.11 15.87
N PRO A 720 -29.87 -11.32 17.16
CA PRO A 720 -30.62 -12.27 17.96
C PRO A 720 -32.10 -11.88 17.99
N PRO A 721 -33.04 -12.83 17.82
CA PRO A 721 -34.44 -12.56 18.12
C PRO A 721 -34.56 -12.21 19.61
N GLY A 722 -35.45 -11.24 19.86
CA GLY A 722 -35.63 -10.50 21.11
C GLY A 722 -35.28 -11.22 22.41
N VAL A 723 -34.51 -10.53 23.26
CA VAL A 723 -34.76 -10.64 24.69
C VAL A 723 -36.11 -9.98 24.92
N ASP A 724 -37.09 -10.77 25.34
CA ASP A 724 -38.45 -10.33 25.66
C ASP A 724 -38.42 -9.16 26.66
N ASP A 725 -38.63 -7.94 26.18
CA ASP A 725 -39.04 -6.79 26.98
C ASP A 725 -40.55 -6.92 27.25
N SER A 726 -40.93 -7.89 28.08
CA SER A 726 -42.29 -7.94 28.62
C SER A 726 -42.31 -8.48 30.05
N CYS A 727 -42.05 -7.61 31.03
CA CYS A 727 -42.66 -7.73 32.36
C CYS A 727 -42.44 -6.46 33.21
N GLN A 728 -43.36 -5.50 33.11
CA GLN A 728 -43.67 -4.58 34.20
C GLN A 728 -45.19 -4.49 34.44
N SER A 729 -45.65 -5.32 35.38
CA SER A 729 -46.72 -5.09 36.40
C SER A 729 -48.21 -5.00 36.01
N PRO A 730 -49.20 -5.27 36.93
CA PRO A 730 -49.20 -6.11 38.15
C PRO A 730 -50.48 -6.99 38.39
N ALA A 731 -50.32 -8.00 39.28
CA ALA A 731 -51.27 -8.54 40.30
C ALA A 731 -52.40 -9.58 39.99
N ARG A 732 -52.22 -10.78 40.61
CA ARG A 732 -53.15 -11.65 41.41
C ARG A 732 -54.17 -12.60 40.68
N PRO A 733 -54.70 -13.68 41.32
CA PRO A 733 -54.01 -14.91 41.79
C PRO A 733 -54.80 -16.24 41.56
N SER A 734 -54.16 -17.38 41.33
CA SER A 734 -54.70 -18.72 41.70
C SER A 734 -53.66 -19.84 41.52
N GLY A 735 -53.37 -20.59 42.58
CA GLY A 735 -52.64 -21.87 42.52
C GLY A 735 -53.59 -23.06 42.29
N PRO A 736 -53.27 -24.29 42.75
CA PRO A 736 -51.97 -24.92 42.94
C PRO A 736 -51.92 -26.36 42.32
N SER A 737 -50.74 -26.99 42.24
CA SER A 737 -50.50 -28.43 42.54
C SER A 737 -49.10 -28.84 42.07
N SER A 738 -48.24 -29.22 43.03
CA SER A 738 -47.81 -30.60 43.35
C SER A 738 -46.52 -30.98 42.59
N SER A 739 -45.35 -30.83 43.22
CA SER A 739 -44.70 -31.78 44.15
C SER A 739 -43.76 -32.77 43.44
N ARG A 740 -42.45 -32.68 43.74
CA ARG A 740 -41.61 -33.77 44.29
C ARG A 740 -40.12 -33.39 44.28
N THR A 741 -39.62 -33.08 45.48
CA THR A 741 -38.43 -33.66 46.14
C THR A 741 -37.27 -34.22 45.30
N ARG A 742 -36.12 -33.50 45.34
CA ARG A 742 -34.74 -33.85 45.80
C ARG A 742 -34.38 -35.36 46.00
N PRO A 743 -33.09 -35.79 45.99
CA PRO A 743 -31.85 -35.03 46.28
C PRO A 743 -30.59 -35.35 45.44
N ALA A 744 -29.53 -34.58 45.72
CA ALA A 744 -28.13 -34.82 45.37
C ALA A 744 -27.52 -36.08 46.02
N PRO A 745 -26.32 -36.49 45.58
CA PRO A 745 -25.13 -36.50 46.45
C PRO A 745 -23.93 -35.87 45.74
N SER A 746 -23.15 -34.93 46.29
CA SER A 746 -22.28 -34.94 47.46
C SER A 746 -21.11 -35.94 47.39
N TRP A 747 -19.90 -35.38 47.24
CA TRP A 747 -18.61 -35.71 47.89
C TRP A 747 -17.45 -35.68 46.88
N ALA A 748 -16.20 -35.34 47.20
CA ALA A 748 -15.54 -34.50 48.21
C ALA A 748 -14.03 -34.78 48.01
N ARG A 749 -13.19 -33.74 48.12
CA ARG A 749 -11.78 -33.77 48.59
C ARG A 749 -10.75 -34.53 47.72
N SER A 750 -9.46 -34.21 47.66
CA SER A 750 -8.62 -33.09 48.12
C SER A 750 -7.16 -33.44 47.80
N VAL A 751 -6.31 -32.41 47.64
CA VAL A 751 -4.85 -32.37 47.84
C VAL A 751 -3.94 -33.01 46.78
N GLY A 752 -2.98 -32.22 46.29
CA GLY A 752 -1.80 -32.70 45.59
C GLY A 752 -0.96 -31.56 45.02
N SER A 753 -0.25 -30.84 45.90
CA SER A 753 0.83 -29.92 45.54
C SER A 753 1.96 -30.62 44.79
N SER A 754 2.41 -30.04 43.66
CA SER A 754 3.80 -30.21 43.20
C SER A 754 4.14 -29.18 42.12
N SER A 755 4.83 -28.11 42.53
CA SER A 755 5.93 -27.55 41.72
C SER A 755 7.05 -28.59 41.66
N PRO A 756 7.80 -28.68 40.55
CA PRO A 756 9.17 -28.16 40.63
C PRO A 756 9.70 -27.49 39.35
N CYS A 757 10.42 -26.39 39.59
CA CYS A 757 11.67 -25.89 39.00
C CYS A 757 12.13 -26.39 37.62
N TRP A 758 12.27 -25.44 36.67
CA TRP A 758 13.35 -25.25 35.67
C TRP A 758 13.31 -23.74 35.31
N ASP A 759 14.37 -22.96 35.11
CA ASP A 759 15.80 -23.18 35.03
C ASP A 759 16.53 -21.86 35.40
N ARG A 760 17.74 -21.96 35.94
CA ARG A 760 18.47 -20.92 36.68
C ARG A 760 19.73 -20.44 35.93
N ASP A 761 19.73 -20.47 34.60
CA ASP A 761 20.95 -20.18 33.81
C ASP A 761 20.94 -18.88 32.97
N HIS A 762 19.97 -17.96 33.15
CA HIS A 762 19.99 -16.66 32.47
C HIS A 762 20.10 -15.42 33.39
N ARG A 763 20.09 -15.60 34.72
CA ARG A 763 20.28 -14.48 35.68
C ARG A 763 21.75 -14.16 35.96
N ASP A 764 22.62 -15.17 35.96
CA ASP A 764 24.03 -15.00 36.33
C ASP A 764 24.85 -14.34 35.21
N LEU A 765 24.41 -14.45 33.95
CA LEU A 765 25.03 -13.75 32.80
C LEU A 765 24.72 -12.25 32.80
N VAL A 766 23.50 -11.87 33.23
CA VAL A 766 23.04 -10.48 33.31
C VAL A 766 23.64 -9.78 34.54
N GLU A 767 23.78 -10.47 35.68
CA GLU A 767 24.49 -9.93 36.85
C GLU A 767 26.01 -9.80 36.65
N ALA A 768 26.63 -10.62 35.81
CA ALA A 768 28.06 -10.50 35.48
C ALA A 768 28.37 -9.30 34.57
N LEU A 769 27.44 -8.92 33.69
CA LEU A 769 27.57 -7.77 32.79
C LEU A 769 27.31 -6.43 33.50
N LEU A 770 26.40 -6.41 34.48
CA LEU A 770 26.12 -5.22 35.30
C LEU A 770 27.22 -4.91 36.33
N ARG A 771 28.10 -5.87 36.66
CA ARG A 771 29.23 -5.68 37.59
C ARG A 771 30.52 -5.15 36.94
N ARG A 772 30.55 -4.90 35.62
CA ARG A 772 31.76 -4.42 34.91
C ARG A 772 31.75 -2.93 34.50
N GLY A 773 30.77 -2.15 34.92
CA GLY A 773 30.81 -0.67 35.01
C GLY A 773 31.64 0.07 33.95
N LEU A 774 31.17 0.13 32.69
CA LEU A 774 31.72 1.04 31.68
C LEU A 774 30.60 1.85 30.99
N PRO A 775 30.76 3.19 30.81
CA PRO A 775 29.68 4.09 30.37
C PRO A 775 29.64 4.29 28.84
N TRP A 776 28.47 4.72 28.36
CA TRP A 776 28.08 4.89 26.95
C TRP A 776 28.57 6.18 26.26
N GLU A 777 29.58 6.88 26.78
CA GLU A 777 30.06 8.14 26.18
C GLU A 777 31.56 8.11 25.86
N ALA A 778 31.92 7.83 24.60
CA ALA A 778 33.18 8.29 23.96
C ALA A 778 33.24 7.87 22.48
N CYS A 779 32.86 8.77 21.57
CA CYS A 779 33.53 9.03 20.27
C CYS A 779 32.72 10.05 19.46
N VAL A 780 32.62 11.27 20.01
CA VAL A 780 32.47 12.49 19.22
C VAL A 780 33.65 13.36 19.61
N GLU A 781 34.68 13.41 18.77
CA GLU A 781 35.70 14.47 18.87
C GLU A 781 35.47 15.50 17.76
N ARG A 782 35.41 16.74 18.23
CA ARG A 782 35.23 18.00 17.52
C ARG A 782 36.28 18.21 16.43
N VAL A 783 35.86 18.79 15.31
CA VAL A 783 36.74 19.57 14.43
C VAL A 783 36.39 21.04 14.61
N ASP A 784 37.22 21.76 15.38
CA ASP A 784 37.28 23.22 15.41
C ASP A 784 38.34 23.73 14.42
N ARG A 785 38.10 24.91 13.85
CA ARG A 785 38.87 25.52 12.75
C ARG A 785 40.19 26.20 13.17
N GLY A 786 41.28 25.86 12.47
CA GLY A 786 42.40 26.71 12.00
C GLY A 786 43.49 27.13 13.00
N PRO A 787 44.63 27.75 12.57
CA PRO A 787 45.19 27.94 11.21
C PRO A 787 46.66 27.46 11.05
N GLU A 788 47.22 27.64 9.84
CA GLU A 788 48.65 27.58 9.45
C GLU A 788 49.33 26.22 9.21
N GLY A 789 49.99 26.12 8.04
CA GLY A 789 51.32 25.49 7.94
C GLY A 789 51.44 24.19 7.15
N ASP A 790 51.65 24.32 5.84
CA ASP A 790 52.71 23.63 5.07
C ASP A 790 52.86 22.09 5.09
N ARG A 791 52.74 21.55 3.86
CA ARG A 791 53.58 20.52 3.20
C ARG A 791 53.17 19.04 3.20
N CYS A 792 52.85 18.63 1.97
CA CYS A 792 53.44 17.51 1.21
C CYS A 792 53.39 16.10 1.81
N VAL A 793 52.44 15.32 1.30
CA VAL A 793 52.50 13.85 1.25
C VAL A 793 53.34 13.43 0.03
N PRO A 794 54.42 12.64 0.17
CA PRO A 794 55.08 12.00 -0.96
C PRO A 794 54.45 10.64 -1.26
N THR A 795 54.18 10.43 -2.54
CA THR A 795 53.88 9.17 -3.22
C THR A 795 55.11 8.26 -3.22
N ILE A 796 54.97 6.96 -2.94
CA ILE A 796 55.86 5.92 -3.50
C ILE A 796 55.04 4.67 -3.87
N TRP A 797 55.06 4.38 -5.16
CA TRP A 797 54.68 3.12 -5.83
C TRP A 797 55.76 2.04 -5.65
N GLY A 798 55.35 0.77 -5.70
CA GLY A 798 56.25 -0.38 -5.85
C GLY A 798 55.50 -1.63 -6.31
N GLU A 799 55.60 -1.92 -7.61
CA GLU A 799 55.00 -3.03 -8.35
C GLU A 799 55.52 -4.43 -7.95
N ALA A 800 54.66 -5.45 -8.07
CA ALA A 800 54.80 -6.58 -9.02
C ALA A 800 54.21 -7.90 -8.48
N GLY A 801 53.36 -8.57 -9.29
CA GLY A 801 53.20 -10.04 -9.22
C GLY A 801 51.80 -10.64 -9.36
N GLU A 802 51.18 -10.50 -10.54
CA GLU A 802 50.37 -11.49 -11.29
C GLU A 802 49.23 -12.34 -10.65
N HIS A 803 48.08 -12.21 -11.32
CA HIS A 803 47.06 -13.23 -11.63
C HIS A 803 46.20 -13.86 -10.50
N ARG A 804 45.06 -13.21 -10.25
CA ARG A 804 43.73 -13.85 -10.43
C ARG A 804 42.63 -12.78 -10.52
N ARG A 805 41.80 -12.89 -11.57
CA ARG A 805 40.56 -12.13 -11.74
C ARG A 805 39.61 -12.46 -10.59
N ALA A 806 39.07 -11.44 -9.95
CA ALA A 806 37.81 -11.50 -9.23
C ALA A 806 37.09 -10.18 -9.52
N ASP A 807 35.96 -10.30 -10.20
CA ASP A 807 35.00 -9.23 -10.43
C ASP A 807 34.48 -8.74 -9.07
N HIS A 808 34.62 -7.44 -8.81
CA HIS A 808 33.83 -6.75 -7.80
C HIS A 808 33.28 -5.49 -8.47
N GLU A 809 32.11 -5.66 -9.08
CA GLU A 809 31.17 -4.56 -9.27
C GLU A 809 30.65 -4.15 -7.88
N GLU A 810 30.63 -2.84 -7.65
CA GLU A 810 29.89 -2.22 -6.55
C GLU A 810 28.39 -2.46 -6.80
N GLU A 811 27.78 -3.36 -6.03
CA GLU A 811 26.34 -3.59 -6.02
C GLU A 811 25.61 -2.39 -5.40
N TRP A 812 25.21 -1.45 -6.26
CA TRP A 812 24.00 -0.67 -6.06
C TRP A 812 22.93 -1.20 -7.00
N GLY A 813 22.18 -2.20 -6.56
CA GLY A 813 21.11 -2.78 -7.36
C GLY A 813 20.24 -3.81 -6.65
N CYS A 814 18.93 -3.63 -6.81
CA CYS A 814 17.95 -4.71 -6.98
C CYS A 814 17.66 -5.66 -5.79
N TRP A 815 16.58 -5.35 -5.05
CA TRP A 815 15.74 -6.42 -4.49
C TRP A 815 14.89 -7.03 -5.61
N ALA A 816 15.55 -7.80 -6.49
CA ALA A 816 14.92 -8.75 -7.37
C ALA A 816 14.98 -10.13 -6.70
N GLN A 817 13.80 -10.73 -6.51
CA GLN A 817 13.62 -12.08 -5.96
C GLN A 817 14.32 -13.13 -6.82
N GLU A 818 15.08 -14.04 -6.19
CA GLU A 818 15.35 -15.34 -6.78
C GLU A 818 14.06 -16.19 -6.80
N PRO A 819 13.78 -16.93 -7.89
CA PRO A 819 12.62 -17.81 -7.95
C PRO A 819 12.94 -19.13 -7.25
N GLY A 820 12.18 -19.48 -6.20
CA GLY A 820 12.04 -20.88 -5.78
C GLY A 820 12.40 -21.28 -4.34
N ARG A 821 12.42 -20.38 -3.34
CA ARG A 821 12.37 -20.80 -1.92
C ARG A 821 11.38 -19.98 -1.09
N PRO A 822 10.64 -20.61 -0.16
CA PRO A 822 9.67 -19.93 0.69
C PRO A 822 10.38 -19.11 1.76
N GLY A 823 10.28 -17.78 1.69
CA GLY A 823 10.80 -16.89 2.72
C GLY A 823 9.92 -16.88 3.96
N GLN A 824 10.35 -17.61 4.99
CA GLN A 824 10.14 -17.23 6.39
C GLN A 824 11.08 -16.06 6.71
N TYR A 825 10.60 -15.02 7.37
CA TYR A 825 11.46 -14.03 8.00
C TYR A 825 11.15 -13.95 9.49
N SER A 826 12.05 -14.50 10.29
CA SER A 826 12.21 -14.25 11.71
C SER A 826 13.45 -13.37 11.87
N ILE A 827 13.35 -12.26 12.62
CA ILE A 827 14.50 -11.42 12.94
C ILE A 827 15.34 -12.17 13.99
N HIS A 828 16.46 -12.77 13.58
CA HIS A 828 17.50 -13.24 14.49
C HIS A 828 18.67 -12.27 14.44
N VAL A 829 18.94 -11.62 15.58
CA VAL A 829 20.17 -10.85 15.81
C VAL A 829 21.32 -11.85 15.94
N VAL A 830 22.22 -11.88 14.96
CA VAL A 830 23.46 -12.67 15.04
C VAL A 830 24.52 -11.84 15.73
N VAL A 831 24.90 -12.26 16.95
CA VAL A 831 26.11 -11.79 17.64
C VAL A 831 27.29 -12.62 17.09
N PRO A 832 28.42 -12.02 16.69
CA PRO A 832 29.57 -12.79 16.22
C PRO A 832 30.24 -13.50 17.40
N GLU A 833 30.18 -14.83 17.42
CA GLU A 833 30.96 -15.64 18.37
C GLU A 833 32.41 -15.76 17.91
N HIS A 834 33.30 -15.47 18.86
CA HIS A 834 34.74 -15.68 18.78
C HIS A 834 35.09 -17.17 18.65
N GLU A 835 35.92 -17.51 17.66
CA GLU A 835 36.58 -18.82 17.57
C GLU A 835 37.53 -19.06 18.76
N GLN A 836 37.38 -20.22 19.42
CA GLN A 836 38.40 -20.89 20.23
C GLN A 836 38.37 -22.41 19.93
N PRO A 837 39.50 -23.15 20.04
CA PRO A 837 39.76 -24.34 19.22
C PRO A 837 39.64 -25.71 19.93
N GLY A 838 39.29 -26.75 19.15
CA GLY A 838 39.60 -28.19 19.35
C GLY A 838 38.69 -28.98 20.32
N PRO A 839 38.72 -30.34 20.36
CA PRO A 839 39.73 -31.27 19.84
C PRO A 839 39.19 -32.45 18.97
N GLY A 840 40.10 -33.18 18.31
CA GLY A 840 39.78 -34.28 17.39
C GLY A 840 39.80 -35.71 17.95
N ASN A 841 39.32 -36.66 17.13
CA ASN A 841 39.81 -38.03 16.88
C ASN A 841 38.83 -38.72 15.90
N ARG A 842 39.27 -39.23 14.72
CA ARG A 842 39.62 -40.65 14.41
C ARG A 842 38.51 -41.64 14.81
N ASP A 843 37.91 -42.47 13.94
CA ASP A 843 38.50 -43.39 12.95
C ASP A 843 37.42 -44.03 12.04
N HIS A 844 37.85 -44.44 10.83
CA HIS A 844 37.48 -45.61 9.97
C HIS A 844 36.01 -45.86 9.53
N ARG A 845 35.65 -46.31 8.31
CA ARG A 845 36.31 -46.99 7.15
C ARG A 845 35.35 -47.06 5.93
N GLU A 846 35.92 -47.08 4.71
CA GLU A 846 35.54 -47.81 3.45
C GLU A 846 34.11 -47.63 2.85
N GLY A 847 33.84 -47.44 1.55
CA GLY A 847 34.63 -47.42 0.31
C GLY A 847 33.88 -48.11 -0.86
N HIS A 848 33.48 -47.33 -1.89
CA HIS A 848 33.32 -47.69 -3.33
C HIS A 848 32.21 -48.64 -3.83
N PRO A 849 31.89 -48.65 -5.15
CA PRO A 849 32.48 -47.91 -6.30
C PRO A 849 31.87 -46.55 -6.59
#